data_AF-A0A8J9RMJ1-F1
#
_entry.id   AF-A0A8J9RMJ1-F1
#
_cell.length_a   1.000
_cell.length_b   1.000
_cell.length_c   1.000
_cell.angle_alpha   90.00
_cell.angle_beta   90.00
_cell.angle_gamma   90.00
#
_symmetry.space_group_name_H-M   'P 1'
#
loop_
_entity.id
_entity.type
_entity.pdbx_description
1 polymer ?
#
loop_
_entity_poly.entity_id
_entity_poly.type
_entity_poly.pdbx_seq_one_letter_code
_entity_poly.pdbx_strand_id
1 'polypeptide(L)'
;MRFVSFLAAGQNNMSTGSRMLLVTWISLITWLCCAKGEMNMLGGQLGLELPRTKLAGTAWFIQISDTHLSKFDHLPDRQKLYGDKFGDLRLFARTVLASSQPGALLITGDLVDGKTLLGRGQQIEEEWETYREALDTIIKESGVPEAAILDLRGNHDAFNMAERGGEDDYFVRYAAEGRRSGGARVVTRPLFAGPYSPEYNLQAQDKCPVAVLVGMDATPDPGLRGPTNFVGTLYGEAVERLNQTLTAARSQECSPALVVYGHYPLPVIAEPDTKPWRMGGAGGAKTGSLMEVLTQHGVTTYVSGHLHAVFGQRVHRLHSAPDGGHLAELENAAWKDDRRFRVLTFDKGAFSFSDFFFHTPSKPVSSSGPPSEHMHLEEGQNISITGVAKEVVVRKHMVVITSPPDARYSPSGSLNRRRQLFQEVRALVIPVIPDRTGTKFPVLPQVLLTWTCTKSGKTGQSMMAQVQQGQDLWRAPWGNYDDTCEESDGLVYIQVHALERVYGREPPPPASSELRPAALTKGDNGKPWFTTPRTPLPLHLTLMERLALGVDWQQAALKMFYSLWAFHLVGMLLLPRLGLGRGTMFPFSVLADMAAVPAFWLPQVLYGVYMFFGPWLAAKFLSGEVPGLFWAGTVLYRHRGAWKWRGDPDTLRVGVVHYATCVLPLTLWLATVVSSWRRSEKPRQWPVTLIQALCLAPLLALHALVVYRICVVSYDWPALLFSPGLAWTLPLTALLLGSNWCSMARQPIKQKET
;
A
#
# COMPACT_ATOMS: atom_id res chain seq x y z
N MET A 1 13.33 52.66 18.49
CA MET A 1 12.78 54.03 18.53
C MET A 1 12.47 54.47 17.11
N ARG A 2 11.17 54.80 16.84
CA ARG A 2 10.61 55.71 15.80
C ARG A 2 10.94 55.36 14.33
N PHE A 3 10.04 55.06 13.39
CA PHE A 3 8.64 55.44 13.10
C PHE A 3 8.37 56.96 12.99
N VAL A 4 8.09 57.38 11.73
CA VAL A 4 7.36 58.57 11.18
C VAL A 4 8.07 59.94 11.36
N SER A 5 8.09 60.91 10.44
CA SER A 5 7.15 61.37 9.38
C SER A 5 7.90 62.32 8.40
N PHE A 6 7.43 62.63 7.19
CA PHE A 6 6.50 63.74 6.96
C PHE A 6 5.85 63.75 5.56
N LEU A 7 4.59 64.18 5.54
CA LEU A 7 3.66 64.38 4.43
C LEU A 7 3.86 65.74 3.73
N ALA A 8 3.60 65.84 2.41
CA ALA A 8 2.55 66.71 1.83
C ALA A 8 2.53 66.72 0.27
N ALA A 9 1.28 66.74 -0.25
CA ALA A 9 0.74 66.93 -1.61
C ALA A 9 1.53 67.82 -2.61
N GLY A 10 1.38 67.76 -3.94
CA GLY A 10 0.41 67.09 -4.84
C GLY A 10 0.55 67.62 -6.30
N GLN A 11 -0.31 67.11 -7.20
CA GLN A 11 -0.58 67.44 -8.64
C GLN A 11 0.21 66.64 -9.71
N ASN A 12 -0.46 65.68 -10.39
CA ASN A 12 -1.17 65.76 -11.70
C ASN A 12 -0.19 65.77 -12.90
N ASN A 13 -0.34 65.07 -14.03
CA ASN A 13 -1.46 64.42 -14.69
C ASN A 13 -0.89 63.45 -15.75
N MET A 14 -1.60 62.35 -16.04
CA MET A 14 -1.32 61.48 -17.18
C MET A 14 -1.72 62.13 -18.52
N SER A 15 -1.03 61.77 -19.61
CA SER A 15 -1.72 61.47 -20.87
C SER A 15 -0.95 60.47 -21.74
N THR A 16 -1.74 59.65 -22.41
CA THR A 16 -1.44 58.54 -23.31
C THR A 16 -0.79 58.99 -24.62
N GLY A 17 0.23 58.24 -25.03
CA GLY A 17 0.42 57.87 -26.43
C GLY A 17 1.03 58.94 -27.30
N SER A 18 2.33 58.83 -27.50
CA SER A 18 3.01 58.91 -28.81
C SER A 18 4.49 59.14 -28.53
N ARG A 19 5.47 58.44 -29.08
CA ARG A 19 5.67 57.58 -30.27
C ARG A 19 7.19 57.30 -30.14
N MET A 20 7.83 56.21 -30.53
CA MET A 20 7.73 55.32 -31.68
C MET A 20 8.91 54.36 -31.46
N LEU A 21 8.68 53.04 -31.45
CA LEU A 21 9.00 52.13 -32.56
C LEU A 21 10.49 51.81 -32.74
N LEU A 22 10.73 50.49 -32.79
CA LEU A 22 11.92 49.69 -33.15
C LEU A 22 12.60 49.09 -31.92
N VAL A 23 12.54 47.79 -31.65
CA VAL A 23 12.77 46.69 -32.59
C VAL A 23 11.93 45.49 -32.14
N THR A 24 10.85 45.12 -32.84
CA THR A 24 10.80 44.13 -33.94
C THR A 24 11.21 42.69 -33.56
N TRP A 25 10.23 41.77 -33.74
CA TRP A 25 10.34 40.33 -34.01
C TRP A 25 10.68 39.47 -32.78
N ILE A 26 9.81 38.59 -32.29
CA ILE A 26 9.43 37.31 -32.88
C ILE A 26 8.05 36.91 -32.30
N SER A 27 6.97 37.16 -33.04
CA SER A 27 5.63 36.61 -32.76
C SER A 27 4.82 36.53 -34.06
N LEU A 28 5.46 36.01 -35.12
CA LEU A 28 4.81 35.88 -36.43
C LEU A 28 5.32 34.66 -37.21
N ILE A 29 5.38 33.48 -36.57
CA ILE A 29 5.42 32.19 -37.29
C ILE A 29 4.59 31.17 -36.48
N THR A 30 3.36 31.57 -36.19
CA THR A 30 2.28 30.62 -35.92
C THR A 30 1.19 31.07 -36.87
N TRP A 31 0.79 30.19 -37.78
CA TRP A 31 -0.30 30.40 -38.73
C TRP A 31 0.03 31.07 -40.07
N LEU A 32 0.88 30.42 -40.87
CA LEU A 32 0.67 30.24 -42.33
C LEU A 32 1.80 29.37 -42.90
N CYS A 33 1.57 28.06 -42.94
CA CYS A 33 1.97 27.14 -44.01
C CYS A 33 1.60 25.69 -43.64
N CYS A 34 0.30 25.42 -43.55
CA CYS A 34 -0.22 24.11 -43.95
C CYS A 34 -0.30 24.13 -45.48
N ALA A 35 0.58 23.40 -46.18
CA ALA A 35 0.27 22.77 -47.47
C ALA A 35 1.45 21.91 -47.97
N LYS A 36 1.12 20.63 -48.21
CA LYS A 36 1.79 19.65 -49.11
C LYS A 36 3.12 19.04 -48.67
N GLY A 37 3.13 17.70 -48.62
CA GLY A 37 4.33 16.91 -48.84
C GLY A 37 4.29 15.53 -48.19
N GLU A 38 3.59 14.57 -48.81
CA GLU A 38 3.95 13.16 -48.68
C GLU A 38 5.39 12.94 -49.18
N MET A 39 6.19 12.13 -48.47
CA MET A 39 6.87 10.94 -49.01
C MET A 39 7.87 10.36 -47.99
N ASN A 40 7.79 9.04 -47.83
CA ASN A 40 8.78 8.17 -47.19
C ASN A 40 10.18 8.33 -47.80
N MET A 41 11.23 8.17 -47.00
CA MET A 41 12.20 7.06 -47.08
C MET A 41 13.55 7.40 -46.41
N LEU A 42 14.17 6.32 -45.89
CA LEU A 42 15.52 6.18 -45.31
C LEU A 42 15.62 6.66 -43.86
N GLY A 43 15.65 5.80 -42.84
CA GLY A 43 16.28 4.48 -42.79
C GLY A 43 17.46 4.59 -41.84
N GLY A 44 17.24 4.22 -40.58
CA GLY A 44 18.23 4.27 -39.51
C GLY A 44 17.73 3.64 -38.21
N GLN A 45 17.01 2.52 -38.30
CA GLN A 45 16.89 1.59 -37.18
C GLN A 45 18.28 0.99 -36.93
N LEU A 46 18.92 1.39 -35.83
CA LEU A 46 19.90 0.56 -35.16
C LEU A 46 19.26 0.05 -33.87
N GLY A 47 18.20 -0.74 -34.05
CA GLY A 47 17.77 -1.70 -33.04
C GLY A 47 18.82 -2.80 -33.00
N LEU A 48 19.72 -2.72 -32.03
CA LEU A 48 20.58 -3.85 -31.68
C LEU A 48 19.70 -4.87 -30.94
N GLU A 49 18.98 -5.67 -31.71
CA GLU A 49 18.37 -6.91 -31.18
C GLU A 49 19.52 -7.84 -30.79
N LEU A 50 19.88 -7.80 -29.51
CA LEU A 50 20.60 -8.89 -28.89
C LEU A 50 19.58 -10.01 -28.64
N PRO A 51 19.72 -11.19 -29.28
CA PRO A 51 18.85 -12.31 -28.97
C PRO A 51 19.13 -12.77 -27.54
N ARG A 52 18.28 -12.34 -26.59
CA ARG A 52 18.26 -12.84 -25.21
C ARG A 52 17.79 -14.28 -25.26
N THR A 53 18.75 -15.20 -25.32
CA THR A 53 18.51 -16.64 -25.34
C THR A 53 17.98 -17.12 -23.98
N LYS A 54 17.24 -18.23 -24.01
CA LYS A 54 16.46 -18.77 -22.88
C LYS A 54 17.38 -19.41 -21.83
N LEU A 55 17.13 -19.13 -20.55
CA LEU A 55 17.77 -19.82 -19.42
C LEU A 55 16.82 -20.86 -18.85
N ALA A 56 17.22 -22.13 -18.85
CA ALA A 56 16.42 -23.19 -18.25
C ALA A 56 16.23 -22.95 -16.74
N GLY A 57 14.97 -22.78 -16.31
CA GLY A 57 14.58 -22.80 -14.89
C GLY A 57 14.71 -21.50 -14.09
N THR A 58 14.91 -20.34 -14.73
CA THR A 58 14.97 -19.03 -14.06
C THR A 58 13.94 -18.06 -14.66
N ALA A 59 13.10 -17.46 -13.82
CA ALA A 59 12.14 -16.42 -14.20
C ALA A 59 12.24 -15.22 -13.24
N TRP A 60 12.02 -14.01 -13.75
CA TRP A 60 11.94 -12.79 -12.93
C TRP A 60 10.80 -11.89 -13.38
N PHE A 61 10.25 -11.15 -12.45
CA PHE A 61 9.16 -10.20 -12.67
C PHE A 61 9.32 -9.01 -11.74
N ILE A 62 8.66 -7.90 -12.10
CA ILE A 62 8.73 -6.64 -11.36
C ILE A 62 7.35 -6.32 -10.80
N GLN A 63 7.31 -5.83 -9.57
CA GLN A 63 6.09 -5.31 -8.94
C GLN A 63 6.24 -3.81 -8.69
N ILE A 64 5.20 -3.05 -9.06
CA ILE A 64 4.90 -1.71 -8.55
C ILE A 64 3.49 -1.71 -7.96
N SER A 65 3.15 -0.71 -7.15
CA SER A 65 1.82 -0.57 -6.55
C SER A 65 1.49 0.90 -6.33
N ASP A 66 0.20 1.21 -6.16
CA ASP A 66 -0.28 2.50 -5.66
C ASP A 66 0.28 3.68 -6.49
N THR A 67 0.00 3.66 -7.80
CA THR A 67 0.43 4.71 -8.74
C THR A 67 -0.32 6.01 -8.53
N HIS A 68 -1.60 5.93 -8.15
CA HIS A 68 -2.48 7.07 -7.87
C HIS A 68 -2.41 8.17 -8.93
N LEU A 69 -2.41 7.80 -10.21
CA LEU A 69 -2.39 8.79 -11.28
C LEU A 69 -3.63 9.67 -11.18
N SER A 70 -3.43 10.97 -11.22
CA SER A 70 -4.53 11.92 -11.03
C SER A 70 -4.56 12.97 -12.13
N LYS A 71 -5.77 13.36 -12.51
CA LYS A 71 -5.97 14.49 -13.42
C LYS A 71 -5.50 15.80 -12.81
N PHE A 72 -5.29 15.84 -11.48
CA PHE A 72 -4.78 16.99 -10.75
C PHE A 72 -3.25 17.03 -10.64
N ASP A 73 -2.52 16.08 -11.21
CA ASP A 73 -1.06 16.00 -11.11
C ASP A 73 -0.34 17.19 -11.77
N HIS A 74 -1.00 17.91 -12.68
CA HIS A 74 -0.49 19.14 -13.27
C HIS A 74 -0.50 20.35 -12.31
N LEU A 75 -1.19 20.26 -11.16
CA LEU A 75 -1.28 21.38 -10.22
C LEU A 75 0.02 21.55 -9.44
N PRO A 76 0.51 22.80 -9.24
CA PRO A 76 1.78 23.06 -8.54
C PRO A 76 1.87 22.43 -7.14
N ASP A 77 0.78 22.48 -6.36
CA ASP A 77 0.74 21.90 -5.02
C ASP A 77 0.84 20.37 -5.04
N ARG A 78 0.28 19.72 -6.06
CA ARG A 78 0.37 18.27 -6.23
C ARG A 78 1.77 17.86 -6.69
N GLN A 79 2.36 18.58 -7.64
CA GLN A 79 3.75 18.37 -8.06
C GLN A 79 4.73 18.57 -6.90
N LYS A 80 4.50 19.58 -6.05
CA LYS A 80 5.31 19.82 -4.85
C LYS A 80 5.24 18.69 -3.82
N LEU A 81 4.16 17.91 -3.80
CA LEU A 81 3.99 16.81 -2.85
C LEU A 81 4.46 15.47 -3.43
N TYR A 82 4.12 15.19 -4.69
CA TYR A 82 4.24 13.86 -5.27
C TYR A 82 5.13 13.81 -6.52
N GLY A 83 5.59 14.95 -7.03
CA GLY A 83 6.33 15.03 -8.29
C GLY A 83 5.51 14.63 -9.52
N ASP A 84 6.21 14.40 -10.63
CA ASP A 84 5.59 13.98 -11.90
C ASP A 84 5.50 12.44 -11.95
N LYS A 85 4.42 11.89 -11.38
CA LYS A 85 4.25 10.43 -11.27
C LYS A 85 4.23 9.72 -12.62
N PHE A 86 3.58 10.33 -13.61
CA PHE A 86 3.46 9.80 -14.96
C PHE A 86 4.80 9.88 -15.70
N GLY A 87 5.47 11.04 -15.68
CA GLY A 87 6.79 11.21 -16.29
C GLY A 87 7.83 10.27 -15.67
N ASP A 88 7.77 10.06 -14.35
CA ASP A 88 8.63 9.11 -13.67
C ASP A 88 8.37 7.66 -14.11
N LEU A 89 7.10 7.26 -14.36
CA LEU A 89 6.78 5.93 -14.91
C LEU A 89 7.37 5.75 -16.31
N ARG A 90 7.30 6.80 -17.14
CA ARG A 90 7.93 6.79 -18.47
C ARG A 90 9.43 6.58 -18.39
N LEU A 91 10.11 7.32 -17.49
CA LEU A 91 11.55 7.17 -17.27
C LEU A 91 11.89 5.78 -16.73
N PHE A 92 11.10 5.26 -15.81
CA PHE A 92 11.24 3.90 -15.28
C PHE A 92 11.07 2.83 -16.36
N ALA A 93 10.09 3.00 -17.26
CA ALA A 93 9.87 2.11 -18.38
C ALA A 93 11.08 2.11 -19.34
N ARG A 94 11.57 3.29 -19.72
CA ARG A 94 12.71 3.46 -20.62
C ARG A 94 14.04 2.94 -20.04
N THR A 95 14.18 2.93 -18.71
CA THR A 95 15.44 2.57 -18.05
C THR A 95 15.41 1.17 -17.46
N VAL A 96 14.59 0.96 -16.43
CA VAL A 96 14.55 -0.28 -15.65
C VAL A 96 13.85 -1.39 -16.42
N LEU A 97 12.64 -1.14 -16.94
CA LEU A 97 11.87 -2.18 -17.63
C LEU A 97 12.50 -2.54 -18.97
N ALA A 98 12.92 -1.54 -19.75
CA ALA A 98 13.63 -1.74 -21.03
C ALA A 98 14.88 -2.60 -20.85
N SER A 99 15.67 -2.35 -19.81
CA SER A 99 16.92 -3.09 -19.59
C SER A 99 16.68 -4.46 -18.96
N SER A 100 15.74 -4.59 -18.03
CA SER A 100 15.49 -5.85 -17.31
C SER A 100 14.63 -6.85 -18.09
N GLN A 101 13.76 -6.40 -19.02
CA GLN A 101 12.81 -7.25 -19.78
C GLN A 101 12.16 -8.33 -18.90
N PRO A 102 11.40 -7.95 -17.85
CA PRO A 102 10.82 -8.92 -16.93
C PRO A 102 9.80 -9.81 -17.64
N GLY A 103 9.62 -11.04 -17.14
CA GLY A 103 8.60 -11.96 -17.64
C GLY A 103 7.17 -11.51 -17.31
N ALA A 104 7.01 -10.65 -16.30
CA ALA A 104 5.76 -9.96 -15.99
C ALA A 104 6.02 -8.61 -15.26
N LEU A 105 5.09 -7.67 -15.42
CA LEU A 105 4.98 -6.46 -14.60
C LEU A 105 3.67 -6.53 -13.81
N LEU A 106 3.76 -6.67 -12.49
CA LEU A 106 2.62 -6.60 -11.59
C LEU A 106 2.36 -5.13 -11.20
N ILE A 107 1.11 -4.69 -11.31
CA ILE A 107 0.65 -3.38 -10.80
C ILE A 107 -0.48 -3.63 -9.81
N THR A 108 -0.15 -3.66 -8.51
CA THR A 108 -1.02 -4.23 -7.46
C THR A 108 -2.08 -3.27 -6.90
N GLY A 109 -2.73 -2.47 -7.76
CA GLY A 109 -3.87 -1.64 -7.40
C GLY A 109 -3.55 -0.20 -7.02
N ASP A 110 -4.63 0.56 -6.79
CA ASP A 110 -4.65 2.01 -6.66
C ASP A 110 -3.98 2.67 -7.88
N LEU A 111 -4.49 2.29 -9.04
CA LEU A 111 -4.03 2.70 -10.36
C LEU A 111 -4.26 4.22 -10.54
N VAL A 112 -5.44 4.69 -10.16
CA VAL A 112 -5.86 6.10 -10.19
C VAL A 112 -6.01 6.68 -8.77
N ASP A 113 -6.00 8.02 -8.62
CA ASP A 113 -6.21 8.66 -7.31
C ASP A 113 -7.69 8.64 -6.88
N GLY A 114 -8.65 8.59 -7.81
CA GLY A 114 -10.07 8.43 -7.52
C GLY A 114 -10.62 9.47 -6.53
N LYS A 115 -10.00 10.66 -6.45
CA LYS A 115 -10.32 11.67 -5.43
C LYS A 115 -10.41 13.05 -6.07
N THR A 116 -11.47 13.78 -5.72
CA THR A 116 -11.56 15.20 -6.06
C THR A 116 -10.55 16.02 -5.26
N LEU A 117 -10.34 17.30 -5.62
CA LEU A 117 -9.49 18.22 -4.86
C LEU A 117 -9.88 18.36 -3.38
N LEU A 118 -11.17 18.19 -3.05
CA LEU A 118 -11.66 18.21 -1.67
C LEU A 118 -11.55 16.84 -0.96
N GLY A 119 -11.05 15.82 -1.65
CA GLY A 119 -10.80 14.48 -1.14
C GLY A 119 -12.01 13.54 -1.20
N ARG A 120 -13.09 13.91 -1.92
CA ARG A 120 -14.24 13.04 -2.13
C ARG A 120 -13.83 11.90 -3.05
N GLY A 121 -13.98 10.66 -2.56
CA GLY A 121 -13.70 9.46 -3.34
C GLY A 121 -14.77 9.22 -4.41
N GLN A 122 -14.38 9.13 -5.68
CA GLN A 122 -15.26 8.78 -6.80
C GLN A 122 -14.43 8.32 -7.99
N GLN A 123 -15.07 7.60 -8.92
CA GLN A 123 -14.45 7.35 -10.21
C GLN A 123 -14.38 8.64 -11.05
N ILE A 124 -13.26 8.81 -11.75
CA ILE A 124 -12.97 9.97 -12.59
C ILE A 124 -12.36 9.42 -13.89
N GLU A 125 -13.13 9.42 -14.99
CA GLU A 125 -12.74 8.78 -16.24
C GLU A 125 -11.43 9.35 -16.81
N GLU A 126 -11.17 10.65 -16.68
CA GLU A 126 -9.94 11.26 -17.19
C GLU A 126 -8.66 10.73 -16.49
N GLU A 127 -8.78 10.25 -15.24
CA GLU A 127 -7.67 9.59 -14.56
C GLU A 127 -7.40 8.19 -15.15
N TRP A 128 -8.44 7.50 -15.60
CA TRP A 128 -8.34 6.21 -16.26
C TRP A 128 -7.79 6.34 -17.69
N GLU A 129 -8.14 7.40 -18.40
CA GLU A 129 -7.52 7.77 -19.68
C GLU A 129 -6.01 8.01 -19.50
N THR A 130 -5.64 8.75 -18.44
CA THR A 130 -4.23 8.97 -18.07
C THR A 130 -3.52 7.65 -17.76
N TYR A 131 -4.18 6.73 -17.05
CA TYR A 131 -3.61 5.42 -16.76
C TYR A 131 -3.43 4.55 -18.01
N ARG A 132 -4.38 4.59 -18.96
CA ARG A 132 -4.24 3.93 -20.27
C ARG A 132 -3.05 4.48 -21.05
N GLU A 133 -2.90 5.81 -21.08
CA GLU A 133 -1.73 6.45 -21.69
C GLU A 133 -0.42 6.01 -21.02
N ALA A 134 -0.42 5.84 -19.70
CA ALA A 134 0.74 5.37 -18.94
C ALA A 134 1.09 3.92 -19.33
N LEU A 135 0.10 3.05 -19.48
CA LEU A 135 0.28 1.68 -19.96
C LEU A 135 0.84 1.66 -21.40
N ASP A 136 0.29 2.46 -22.32
CA ASP A 136 0.78 2.56 -23.69
C ASP A 136 2.22 3.07 -23.74
N THR A 137 2.55 4.03 -22.88
CA THR A 137 3.90 4.56 -22.71
C THR A 137 4.84 3.49 -22.16
N ILE A 138 4.42 2.72 -21.15
CA ILE A 138 5.21 1.61 -20.60
C ILE A 138 5.51 0.60 -21.70
N ILE A 139 4.50 0.18 -22.46
CA ILE A 139 4.67 -0.79 -23.56
C ILE A 139 5.65 -0.26 -24.60
N LYS A 140 5.46 0.99 -25.04
CA LYS A 140 6.28 1.62 -26.08
C LYS A 140 7.73 1.80 -25.65
N GLU A 141 7.97 2.32 -24.44
CA GLU A 141 9.31 2.73 -23.98
C GLU A 141 10.10 1.55 -23.41
N SER A 142 9.43 0.51 -22.89
CA SER A 142 10.09 -0.67 -22.34
C SER A 142 10.16 -1.85 -23.30
N GLY A 143 9.27 -1.95 -24.29
CA GLY A 143 9.10 -3.16 -25.10
C GLY A 143 8.43 -4.33 -24.38
N VAL A 144 8.04 -4.17 -23.09
CA VAL A 144 7.26 -5.18 -22.37
C VAL A 144 5.85 -5.22 -22.98
N PRO A 145 5.40 -6.38 -23.49
CA PRO A 145 4.10 -6.45 -24.14
C PRO A 145 2.98 -6.39 -23.11
N GLU A 146 1.82 -5.90 -23.53
CA GLU A 146 0.66 -5.74 -22.66
C GLU A 146 0.22 -7.05 -21.97
N ALA A 147 0.37 -8.18 -22.64
CA ALA A 147 0.04 -9.49 -22.08
C ALA A 147 0.91 -9.90 -20.88
N ALA A 148 2.06 -9.24 -20.69
CA ALA A 148 2.93 -9.39 -19.52
C ALA A 148 2.59 -8.39 -18.39
N ILE A 149 1.72 -7.40 -18.64
CA ILE A 149 1.28 -6.42 -17.64
C ILE A 149 0.03 -6.96 -16.94
N LEU A 150 0.16 -7.19 -15.65
CA LEU A 150 -0.86 -7.79 -14.79
C LEU A 150 -1.27 -6.76 -13.74
N ASP A 151 -2.22 -5.91 -14.10
CA ASP A 151 -2.80 -4.92 -13.20
C ASP A 151 -4.04 -5.45 -12.49
N LEU A 152 -4.38 -4.80 -11.39
CA LEU A 152 -5.40 -5.18 -10.43
C LEU A 152 -6.06 -3.91 -9.90
N ARG A 153 -7.32 -3.97 -9.44
CA ARG A 153 -7.94 -2.86 -8.70
C ARG A 153 -7.46 -2.77 -7.25
N GLY A 154 -7.23 -1.54 -6.79
CA GLY A 154 -7.20 -1.16 -5.39
C GLY A 154 -8.49 -0.48 -4.94
N ASN A 155 -8.52 0.03 -3.71
CA ASN A 155 -9.71 0.69 -3.18
C ASN A 155 -10.06 1.99 -3.91
N HIS A 156 -9.05 2.73 -4.40
CA HIS A 156 -9.26 3.96 -5.15
C HIS A 156 -9.94 3.70 -6.50
N ASP A 157 -9.60 2.58 -7.11
CA ASP A 157 -10.14 2.12 -8.40
C ASP A 157 -11.60 1.62 -8.30
N ALA A 158 -12.18 1.63 -7.10
CA ALA A 158 -13.56 1.24 -6.83
C ALA A 158 -14.34 2.29 -6.03
N PHE A 159 -13.77 3.47 -5.75
CA PHE A 159 -14.49 4.49 -4.98
C PHE A 159 -15.81 4.91 -5.65
N ASN A 160 -16.90 4.89 -4.89
CA ASN A 160 -18.25 5.24 -5.34
C ASN A 160 -18.73 4.42 -6.55
N MET A 161 -18.19 3.22 -6.76
CA MET A 161 -18.61 2.33 -7.85
C MET A 161 -19.85 1.53 -7.41
N ALA A 162 -20.99 1.75 -8.08
CA ALA A 162 -22.27 1.15 -7.71
C ALA A 162 -22.33 -0.36 -7.88
N GLU A 163 -21.76 -0.85 -8.98
CA GLU A 163 -21.69 -2.28 -9.26
C GLU A 163 -20.49 -2.58 -10.16
N ARG A 164 -19.85 -3.72 -9.90
CA ARG A 164 -18.82 -4.23 -10.81
C ARG A 164 -19.44 -4.54 -12.18
N GLY A 165 -18.74 -4.13 -13.24
CA GLY A 165 -19.19 -4.23 -14.62
C GLY A 165 -20.26 -3.20 -15.03
N GLY A 166 -20.62 -2.28 -14.14
CA GLY A 166 -21.52 -1.17 -14.43
C GLY A 166 -20.84 -0.04 -15.23
N GLU A 167 -21.55 1.07 -15.42
CA GLU A 167 -21.06 2.21 -16.21
C GLU A 167 -19.79 2.85 -15.65
N ASP A 168 -19.65 2.90 -14.32
CA ASP A 168 -18.49 3.46 -13.61
C ASP A 168 -17.35 2.45 -13.35
N ASP A 169 -17.45 1.20 -13.81
CA ASP A 169 -16.33 0.25 -13.71
C ASP A 169 -15.33 0.49 -14.86
N TYR A 170 -14.52 1.53 -14.72
CA TYR A 170 -13.53 1.89 -15.75
C TYR A 170 -12.35 0.91 -15.82
N PHE A 171 -12.12 0.08 -14.81
CA PHE A 171 -11.06 -0.93 -14.83
C PHE A 171 -11.20 -1.87 -16.03
N VAL A 172 -12.43 -2.33 -16.34
CA VAL A 172 -12.64 -3.23 -17.49
C VAL A 172 -12.47 -2.56 -18.84
N ARG A 173 -12.42 -1.22 -18.89
CA ARG A 173 -12.27 -0.42 -20.12
C ARG A 173 -10.84 0.02 -20.38
N TYR A 174 -10.07 0.34 -19.34
CA TYR A 174 -8.75 0.98 -19.49
C TYR A 174 -7.57 0.09 -19.06
N ALA A 175 -7.76 -0.76 -18.05
CA ALA A 175 -6.69 -1.59 -17.49
C ALA A 175 -6.34 -2.80 -18.38
N ALA A 176 -5.10 -3.28 -18.32
CA ALA A 176 -4.60 -4.36 -19.17
C ALA A 176 -5.28 -5.71 -18.86
N GLU A 177 -5.31 -6.12 -17.59
CA GLU A 177 -5.99 -7.33 -17.14
C GLU A 177 -7.51 -7.11 -17.09
N GLY A 178 -7.97 -5.90 -16.78
CA GLY A 178 -9.39 -5.56 -16.77
C GLY A 178 -10.07 -5.82 -18.11
N ARG A 179 -9.50 -5.29 -19.20
CA ARG A 179 -9.99 -5.53 -20.58
C ARG A 179 -9.89 -7.00 -20.96
N ARG A 180 -8.82 -7.67 -20.54
CA ARG A 180 -8.50 -9.05 -20.94
C ARG A 180 -9.34 -10.09 -20.22
N SER A 181 -9.72 -9.84 -18.96
CA SER A 181 -10.47 -10.78 -18.13
C SER A 181 -11.96 -10.42 -17.98
N GLY A 182 -12.39 -9.26 -18.50
CA GLY A 182 -13.72 -8.72 -18.25
C GLY A 182 -13.95 -8.37 -16.78
N GLY A 183 -12.88 -8.04 -16.04
CA GLY A 183 -12.96 -7.73 -14.61
C GLY A 183 -13.16 -8.94 -13.71
N ALA A 184 -12.65 -10.11 -14.08
CA ALA A 184 -12.69 -11.29 -13.20
C ALA A 184 -11.98 -11.02 -11.87
N ARG A 185 -12.53 -11.57 -10.76
CA ARG A 185 -11.94 -11.39 -9.43
C ARG A 185 -10.71 -12.27 -9.16
N VAL A 186 -10.61 -13.39 -9.86
CA VAL A 186 -9.47 -14.31 -9.78
C VAL A 186 -9.00 -14.55 -11.20
N VAL A 187 -7.72 -14.27 -11.46
CA VAL A 187 -7.08 -14.43 -12.77
C VAL A 187 -5.76 -15.18 -12.61
N THR A 188 -5.34 -15.91 -13.64
CA THR A 188 -4.09 -16.67 -13.60
C THR A 188 -3.22 -16.45 -14.81
N ARG A 189 -1.91 -16.42 -14.58
CA ARG A 189 -0.89 -16.28 -15.62
C ARG A 189 0.29 -17.21 -15.37
N PRO A 190 0.58 -18.15 -16.27
CA PRO A 190 1.82 -18.92 -16.18
C PRO A 190 3.02 -18.01 -16.48
N LEU A 191 4.08 -18.16 -15.70
CA LEU A 191 5.36 -17.50 -15.88
C LEU A 191 6.41 -18.54 -16.25
N PHE A 192 6.93 -18.42 -17.46
CA PHE A 192 7.97 -19.31 -17.97
C PHE A 192 9.37 -18.71 -17.77
N ALA A 193 10.40 -19.53 -17.97
CA ALA A 193 11.78 -19.11 -17.80
C ALA A 193 12.23 -18.16 -18.92
N GLY A 194 12.99 -17.12 -18.56
CA GLY A 194 13.43 -16.05 -19.46
C GLY A 194 12.47 -14.85 -19.55
N PRO A 195 12.77 -13.87 -20.42
CA PRO A 195 11.89 -12.72 -20.67
C PRO A 195 10.60 -13.17 -21.39
N TYR A 196 9.55 -12.36 -21.32
CA TYR A 196 8.31 -12.65 -22.03
C TYR A 196 8.54 -12.59 -23.56
N SER A 197 8.06 -13.60 -24.29
CA SER A 197 7.84 -13.46 -25.74
C SER A 197 6.51 -14.13 -26.18
N PRO A 198 5.71 -13.46 -27.04
CA PRO A 198 4.42 -14.01 -27.50
C PRO A 198 4.55 -15.38 -28.18
N GLU A 199 5.57 -15.52 -29.04
CA GLU A 199 5.87 -16.74 -29.79
C GLU A 199 6.21 -17.91 -28.86
N TYR A 200 6.89 -17.64 -27.74
CA TYR A 200 7.25 -18.69 -26.78
C TYR A 200 6.07 -19.13 -25.92
N ASN A 201 5.20 -18.21 -25.49
CA ASN A 201 4.02 -18.59 -24.70
C ASN A 201 3.02 -19.45 -25.49
N LEU A 202 2.99 -19.32 -26.83
CA LEU A 202 2.21 -20.21 -27.69
C LEU A 202 2.86 -21.60 -27.82
N GLN A 203 4.20 -21.68 -27.87
CA GLN A 203 4.95 -22.94 -28.00
C GLN A 203 5.21 -23.67 -26.67
N ALA A 204 5.04 -22.98 -25.52
CA ALA A 204 5.32 -23.50 -24.18
C ALA A 204 4.07 -23.89 -23.39
N GLN A 205 2.86 -23.86 -24.00
CA GLN A 205 1.62 -24.29 -23.35
C GLN A 205 1.71 -25.73 -22.80
N ASP A 206 2.53 -26.58 -23.42
CA ASP A 206 2.77 -27.97 -23.02
C ASP A 206 3.92 -28.15 -21.99
N LYS A 207 4.57 -27.06 -21.55
CA LYS A 207 5.68 -27.10 -20.59
C LYS A 207 5.23 -26.67 -19.20
N CYS A 208 5.83 -27.24 -18.17
CA CYS A 208 5.57 -26.80 -16.81
C CYS A 208 6.12 -25.38 -16.58
N PRO A 209 5.30 -24.40 -16.15
CA PRO A 209 5.78 -23.05 -15.86
C PRO A 209 6.72 -23.04 -14.64
N VAL A 210 7.56 -22.01 -14.55
CA VAL A 210 8.42 -21.81 -13.37
C VAL A 210 7.57 -21.37 -12.18
N ALA A 211 6.62 -20.47 -12.42
CA ALA A 211 5.64 -20.03 -11.45
C ALA A 211 4.28 -19.81 -12.11
N VAL A 212 3.21 -19.84 -11.32
CA VAL A 212 1.88 -19.36 -11.71
C VAL A 212 1.55 -18.15 -10.85
N LEU A 213 1.26 -17.03 -11.51
CA LEU A 213 0.86 -15.77 -10.91
C LEU A 213 -0.67 -15.73 -10.85
N VAL A 214 -1.24 -15.55 -9.68
CA VAL A 214 -2.69 -15.57 -9.43
C VAL A 214 -3.12 -14.22 -8.86
N GLY A 215 -3.87 -13.44 -9.64
CA GLY A 215 -4.41 -12.16 -9.21
C GLY A 215 -5.70 -12.35 -8.42
N MET A 216 -5.84 -11.64 -7.31
CA MET A 216 -6.99 -11.71 -6.41
C MET A 216 -7.52 -10.31 -6.09
N ASP A 217 -8.68 -9.99 -6.66
CA ASP A 217 -9.37 -8.72 -6.51
C ASP A 217 -10.38 -8.76 -5.37
N ALA A 218 -9.92 -8.26 -4.22
CA ALA A 218 -10.70 -8.12 -3.00
C ALA A 218 -11.39 -6.74 -2.89
N THR A 219 -11.58 -5.99 -3.98
CA THR A 219 -12.32 -4.72 -3.88
C THR A 219 -13.80 -4.95 -3.49
N PRO A 220 -14.35 -4.15 -2.58
CA PRO A 220 -15.77 -4.22 -2.24
C PRO A 220 -16.67 -3.94 -3.45
N ASP A 221 -17.83 -4.60 -3.48
CA ASP A 221 -18.88 -4.42 -4.49
C ASP A 221 -20.23 -4.31 -3.77
N PRO A 222 -20.88 -3.14 -3.76
CA PRO A 222 -20.43 -1.85 -4.31
C PRO A 222 -19.16 -1.34 -3.63
N GLY A 223 -18.38 -0.52 -4.34
CA GLY A 223 -17.26 0.18 -3.75
C GLY A 223 -17.70 1.47 -3.04
N LEU A 224 -17.34 1.61 -1.77
CA LEU A 224 -17.70 2.80 -0.98
C LEU A 224 -16.73 3.95 -1.23
N ARG A 225 -17.05 5.15 -0.74
CA ARG A 225 -16.08 6.26 -0.75
C ARG A 225 -15.03 6.07 0.33
N GLY A 226 -13.85 6.64 0.14
CA GLY A 226 -12.87 6.79 1.22
C GLY A 226 -13.43 7.66 2.35
N PRO A 227 -13.13 7.37 3.63
CA PRO A 227 -12.20 6.35 4.11
C PRO A 227 -12.83 4.96 4.31
N THR A 228 -14.12 4.76 3.99
CA THR A 228 -14.86 3.52 4.27
C THR A 228 -14.74 2.44 3.20
N ASN A 229 -13.63 2.45 2.47
CA ASN A 229 -13.29 1.44 1.46
C ASN A 229 -11.84 0.96 1.70
N PHE A 230 -11.34 1.06 2.93
CA PHE A 230 -9.99 0.66 3.30
C PHE A 230 -9.88 -0.86 3.48
N VAL A 231 -10.98 -1.55 3.78
CA VAL A 231 -11.01 -3.01 3.90
C VAL A 231 -11.41 -3.67 2.61
N GLY A 232 -10.56 -4.58 2.13
CA GLY A 232 -10.92 -5.49 1.06
C GLY A 232 -11.98 -6.49 1.53
N THR A 233 -12.85 -6.94 0.64
CA THR A 233 -13.86 -7.97 0.92
C THR A 233 -13.75 -9.10 -0.09
N LEU A 234 -13.64 -10.33 0.41
CA LEU A 234 -13.61 -11.54 -0.40
C LEU A 234 -14.67 -12.52 0.10
N TYR A 235 -15.69 -12.76 -0.73
CA TYR A 235 -16.82 -13.65 -0.41
C TYR A 235 -16.48 -15.12 -0.67
N GLY A 236 -17.29 -16.03 -0.13
CA GLY A 236 -17.06 -17.48 -0.24
C GLY A 236 -16.89 -17.98 -1.68
N GLU A 237 -17.64 -17.42 -2.64
CA GLU A 237 -17.51 -17.79 -4.06
C GLU A 237 -16.12 -17.44 -4.63
N ALA A 238 -15.56 -16.29 -4.27
CA ALA A 238 -14.26 -15.86 -4.76
C ALA A 238 -13.12 -16.69 -4.12
N VAL A 239 -13.25 -17.04 -2.84
CA VAL A 239 -12.33 -17.95 -2.15
C VAL A 239 -12.39 -19.35 -2.78
N GLU A 240 -13.58 -19.84 -3.11
CA GLU A 240 -13.75 -21.14 -3.77
C GLU A 240 -13.16 -21.14 -5.18
N ARG A 241 -13.35 -20.05 -5.94
CA ARG A 241 -12.70 -19.90 -7.25
C ARG A 241 -11.18 -19.87 -7.12
N LEU A 242 -10.65 -19.15 -6.13
CA LEU A 242 -9.20 -19.16 -5.83
C LEU A 242 -8.71 -20.58 -5.50
N ASN A 243 -9.45 -21.32 -4.66
CA ASN A 243 -9.13 -22.69 -4.30
C ASN A 243 -9.07 -23.61 -5.53
N GLN A 244 -10.07 -23.52 -6.41
CA GLN A 244 -10.12 -24.27 -7.68
C GLN A 244 -8.97 -23.89 -8.61
N THR A 245 -8.69 -22.60 -8.72
CA THR A 245 -7.59 -22.05 -9.50
C THR A 245 -6.22 -22.58 -9.03
N LEU A 246 -5.95 -22.56 -7.72
CA LEU A 246 -4.70 -23.05 -7.15
C LEU A 246 -4.57 -24.58 -7.29
N THR A 247 -5.70 -25.29 -7.16
CA THR A 247 -5.75 -26.75 -7.41
C THR A 247 -5.38 -27.07 -8.86
N ALA A 248 -5.94 -26.34 -9.82
CA ALA A 248 -5.72 -26.56 -11.25
C ALA A 248 -4.29 -26.17 -11.71
N ALA A 249 -3.58 -25.34 -10.94
CA ALA A 249 -2.24 -24.89 -11.28
C ALA A 249 -1.15 -25.98 -11.12
N ARG A 250 -1.48 -27.11 -10.49
CA ARG A 250 -0.54 -28.22 -10.25
C ARG A 250 -1.11 -29.57 -10.71
N SER A 251 -0.23 -30.42 -11.22
CA SER A 251 -0.50 -31.82 -11.55
C SER A 251 0.63 -32.71 -11.01
N GLN A 252 0.50 -34.03 -11.15
CA GLN A 252 1.56 -34.97 -10.75
C GLN A 252 2.87 -34.74 -11.53
N GLU A 253 2.77 -34.28 -12.78
CA GLU A 253 3.92 -34.06 -13.68
C GLU A 253 4.42 -32.62 -13.69
N CYS A 254 3.64 -31.68 -13.15
CA CYS A 254 3.98 -30.26 -13.15
C CYS A 254 3.57 -29.57 -11.85
N SER A 255 4.56 -29.09 -11.09
CA SER A 255 4.34 -28.42 -9.81
C SER A 255 5.07 -27.07 -9.74
N PRO A 256 4.55 -26.02 -10.41
CA PRO A 256 5.13 -24.69 -10.38
C PRO A 256 5.09 -24.06 -8.98
N ALA A 257 5.93 -23.05 -8.77
CA ALA A 257 5.74 -22.13 -7.65
C ALA A 257 4.42 -21.38 -7.81
N LEU A 258 3.76 -21.06 -6.70
CA LEU A 258 2.49 -20.32 -6.72
C LEU A 258 2.71 -18.96 -6.08
N VAL A 259 2.38 -17.90 -6.81
CA VAL A 259 2.45 -16.51 -6.37
C VAL A 259 1.04 -15.95 -6.42
N VAL A 260 0.52 -15.48 -5.30
CA VAL A 260 -0.75 -14.77 -5.27
C VAL A 260 -0.47 -13.28 -5.13
N TYR A 261 -1.16 -12.43 -5.88
CA TYR A 261 -1.05 -10.99 -5.75
C TYR A 261 -2.43 -10.36 -5.54
N GLY A 262 -2.48 -9.36 -4.67
CA GLY A 262 -3.68 -8.60 -4.35
C GLY A 262 -3.32 -7.15 -4.06
N HIS A 263 -4.30 -6.33 -3.73
CA HIS A 263 -4.05 -4.93 -3.36
C HIS A 263 -3.93 -4.81 -1.84
N TYR A 264 -4.92 -5.32 -1.12
CA TYR A 264 -4.98 -5.30 0.34
C TYR A 264 -4.05 -6.39 0.93
N PRO A 265 -3.26 -6.07 1.97
CA PRO A 265 -2.62 -7.09 2.79
C PRO A 265 -3.65 -8.04 3.42
N LEU A 266 -3.27 -9.29 3.66
CA LEU A 266 -4.19 -10.35 4.11
C LEU A 266 -4.96 -9.98 5.39
N PRO A 267 -4.36 -9.35 6.43
CA PRO A 267 -5.08 -8.96 7.65
C PRO A 267 -6.03 -7.77 7.47
N VAL A 268 -6.01 -7.13 6.30
CA VAL A 268 -6.89 -6.02 5.91
C VAL A 268 -8.04 -6.52 5.01
N ILE A 269 -8.11 -7.82 4.71
CA ILE A 269 -9.20 -8.43 3.96
C ILE A 269 -10.23 -9.04 4.92
N ALA A 270 -11.49 -8.67 4.72
CA ALA A 270 -12.64 -9.26 5.39
C ALA A 270 -13.20 -10.45 4.60
N GLU A 271 -13.53 -11.51 5.34
CA GLU A 271 -14.20 -12.71 4.84
C GLU A 271 -15.59 -12.82 5.51
N PRO A 272 -16.59 -12.05 5.04
CA PRO A 272 -17.87 -11.89 5.73
C PRO A 272 -18.68 -13.18 5.85
N ASP A 273 -18.47 -14.16 4.96
CA ASP A 273 -19.24 -15.40 4.92
C ASP A 273 -18.63 -16.55 5.77
N THR A 274 -17.37 -16.41 6.22
CA THR A 274 -16.61 -17.52 6.87
C THR A 274 -16.21 -17.25 8.32
N LYS A 275 -16.23 -15.99 8.79
CA LYS A 275 -15.87 -15.66 10.19
C LYS A 275 -17.11 -15.64 11.11
N PRO A 276 -17.01 -16.10 12.38
CA PRO A 276 -18.13 -16.50 13.28
C PRO A 276 -19.08 -15.39 13.79
N TRP A 277 -19.16 -14.24 13.12
CA TRP A 277 -20.06 -13.12 13.49
C TRP A 277 -21.54 -13.39 13.16
N ARG A 278 -21.88 -14.57 12.61
CA ARG A 278 -23.25 -15.04 12.47
C ARG A 278 -23.84 -15.34 13.85
N MET A 279 -24.49 -14.35 14.44
CA MET A 279 -25.55 -14.55 15.43
C MET A 279 -26.75 -15.19 14.71
N GLY A 280 -26.69 -16.50 14.49
CA GLY A 280 -27.77 -17.31 13.94
C GLY A 280 -27.59 -17.75 12.48
N GLY A 281 -27.48 -19.07 12.29
CA GLY A 281 -28.04 -19.71 11.09
C GLY A 281 -27.07 -20.43 10.15
N ALA A 282 -27.17 -21.76 10.20
CA ALA A 282 -27.10 -22.76 9.12
C ALA A 282 -25.78 -23.01 8.37
N GLY A 283 -25.36 -24.28 8.43
CA GLY A 283 -24.25 -24.85 7.69
C GLY A 283 -24.39 -24.70 6.18
N GLY A 284 -23.30 -24.25 5.58
CA GLY A 284 -22.93 -24.42 4.19
C GLY A 284 -21.46 -24.85 4.18
N ALA A 285 -21.03 -25.53 3.13
CA ALA A 285 -19.75 -26.24 2.98
C ALA A 285 -18.53 -25.63 3.72
N LYS A 286 -17.64 -26.50 4.22
CA LYS A 286 -16.32 -26.14 4.76
C LYS A 286 -15.46 -25.47 3.68
N THR A 287 -15.68 -24.19 3.40
CA THR A 287 -14.66 -23.35 2.77
C THR A 287 -13.66 -22.98 3.85
N GLY A 288 -12.39 -23.33 3.64
CA GLY A 288 -11.32 -22.87 4.51
C GLY A 288 -11.21 -21.34 4.46
N SER A 289 -10.65 -20.74 5.50
CA SER A 289 -10.32 -19.30 5.46
C SER A 289 -9.38 -18.99 4.29
N LEU A 290 -9.32 -17.75 3.82
CA LEU A 290 -8.38 -17.32 2.77
C LEU A 290 -6.94 -17.78 3.10
N MET A 291 -6.49 -17.57 4.34
CA MET A 291 -5.17 -18.01 4.79
C MET A 291 -4.99 -19.53 4.69
N GLU A 292 -6.02 -20.30 5.07
CA GLU A 292 -6.02 -21.76 4.96
C GLU A 292 -5.92 -22.19 3.49
N VAL A 293 -6.66 -21.54 2.58
CA VAL A 293 -6.58 -21.82 1.14
C VAL A 293 -5.18 -21.52 0.58
N LEU A 294 -4.57 -20.40 0.96
CA LEU A 294 -3.22 -20.05 0.51
C LEU A 294 -2.16 -21.03 1.05
N THR A 295 -2.25 -21.38 2.32
CA THR A 295 -1.26 -22.23 2.99
C THR A 295 -1.42 -23.71 2.65
N GLN A 296 -2.65 -24.23 2.48
CA GLN A 296 -2.89 -25.63 2.10
C GLN A 296 -2.36 -25.95 0.69
N HIS A 297 -2.43 -24.98 -0.24
CA HIS A 297 -1.85 -25.10 -1.58
C HIS A 297 -0.35 -24.78 -1.58
N GLY A 298 0.20 -24.39 -0.44
CA GLY A 298 1.57 -23.94 -0.26
C GLY A 298 1.98 -22.91 -1.30
N VAL A 299 1.21 -21.82 -1.34
CA VAL A 299 1.57 -20.58 -2.02
C VAL A 299 2.92 -20.11 -1.47
N THR A 300 3.85 -19.81 -2.36
CA THR A 300 5.21 -19.39 -2.00
C THR A 300 5.22 -17.99 -1.41
N THR A 301 4.51 -17.07 -2.07
CA THR A 301 4.44 -15.68 -1.65
C THR A 301 3.10 -15.03 -2.01
N TYR A 302 2.62 -14.15 -1.14
CA TYR A 302 1.53 -13.22 -1.37
C TYR A 302 2.11 -11.80 -1.42
N VAL A 303 1.92 -11.10 -2.53
CA VAL A 303 2.41 -9.72 -2.71
C VAL A 303 1.27 -8.73 -2.80
N SER A 304 1.40 -7.58 -2.12
CA SER A 304 0.35 -6.56 -2.08
C SER A 304 0.90 -5.13 -2.03
N GLY A 305 0.00 -4.14 -1.97
CA GLY A 305 0.32 -2.73 -1.73
C GLY A 305 -0.53 -2.13 -0.60
N HIS A 306 -1.17 -0.98 -0.86
CA HIS A 306 -2.19 -0.33 -0.03
C HIS A 306 -1.71 0.46 1.20
N LEU A 307 -0.63 0.08 1.87
CA LEU A 307 -0.22 0.71 3.14
C LEU A 307 0.83 1.83 2.98
N HIS A 308 1.42 1.99 1.80
CA HIS A 308 2.29 3.11 1.41
C HIS A 308 3.47 3.32 2.38
N ALA A 309 4.05 2.25 2.92
CA ALA A 309 5.11 2.29 3.93
C ALA A 309 4.77 3.06 5.23
N VAL A 310 3.51 3.37 5.52
CA VAL A 310 3.08 4.09 6.74
C VAL A 310 3.52 3.37 8.02
N PHE A 311 3.67 2.05 7.95
CA PHE A 311 4.10 1.20 9.07
C PHE A 311 5.58 0.87 9.08
N GLY A 312 6.35 1.31 8.08
CA GLY A 312 7.77 1.02 7.89
C GLY A 312 8.10 0.58 6.48
N GLN A 313 9.38 0.34 6.23
CA GLN A 313 9.92 0.06 4.89
C GLN A 313 9.96 -1.46 4.57
N ARG A 314 9.74 -2.31 5.58
CA ARG A 314 9.74 -3.77 5.47
C ARG A 314 8.51 -4.38 6.14
N VAL A 315 7.33 -4.16 5.55
CA VAL A 315 6.06 -4.71 6.05
C VAL A 315 5.89 -6.14 5.54
N HIS A 316 6.60 -7.08 6.18
CA HIS A 316 6.66 -8.49 5.77
C HIS A 316 6.22 -9.44 6.89
N ARG A 317 5.69 -10.60 6.50
CA ARG A 317 5.33 -11.68 7.44
C ARG A 317 5.54 -13.05 6.83
N LEU A 318 5.85 -14.03 7.66
CA LEU A 318 5.82 -15.44 7.29
C LEU A 318 4.66 -16.14 7.98
N HIS A 319 3.84 -16.83 7.21
CA HIS A 319 2.75 -17.67 7.71
C HIS A 319 3.14 -19.14 7.58
N SER A 320 2.96 -19.90 8.66
CA SER A 320 3.25 -21.34 8.65
C SER A 320 2.19 -22.10 7.85
N ALA A 321 2.64 -23.01 6.99
CA ALA A 321 1.77 -23.95 6.31
C ALA A 321 1.70 -25.29 7.07
N PRO A 322 0.62 -26.09 6.92
CA PRO A 322 0.45 -27.36 7.63
C PRO A 322 1.54 -28.40 7.36
N ASP A 323 2.23 -28.30 6.23
CA ASP A 323 3.27 -29.22 5.78
C ASP A 323 4.69 -28.83 6.24
N GLY A 324 4.82 -27.73 6.99
CA GLY A 324 6.10 -27.19 7.47
C GLY A 324 6.75 -26.18 6.52
N GLY A 325 6.12 -25.86 5.38
CA GLY A 325 6.50 -24.73 4.53
C GLY A 325 6.02 -23.39 5.08
N HIS A 326 6.37 -22.30 4.40
CA HIS A 326 5.92 -20.96 4.75
C HIS A 326 5.40 -20.18 3.55
N LEU A 327 4.38 -19.37 3.77
CA LEU A 327 3.92 -18.32 2.86
C LEU A 327 4.57 -17.00 3.26
N ALA A 328 5.33 -16.39 2.36
CA ALA A 328 5.82 -15.02 2.54
C ALA A 328 4.73 -14.02 2.15
N GLU A 329 4.26 -13.20 3.09
CA GLU A 329 3.41 -12.04 2.80
C GLU A 329 4.29 -10.79 2.75
N LEU A 330 4.28 -10.10 1.60
CA LEU A 330 5.17 -8.97 1.32
C LEU A 330 4.35 -7.78 0.79
N GLU A 331 4.11 -6.78 1.64
CA GLU A 331 3.56 -5.50 1.19
C GLU A 331 4.66 -4.68 0.50
N ASN A 332 4.31 -4.05 -0.62
CA ASN A 332 5.16 -3.16 -1.37
C ASN A 332 4.67 -1.73 -1.17
N ALA A 333 5.59 -0.84 -0.79
CA ALA A 333 5.27 0.58 -0.65
C ALA A 333 4.80 1.21 -1.98
N ALA A 334 4.39 2.47 -1.93
CA ALA A 334 3.73 3.12 -3.05
C ALA A 334 4.71 3.64 -4.12
N TRP A 335 4.27 3.55 -5.37
CA TRP A 335 4.85 4.35 -6.45
C TRP A 335 4.62 5.84 -6.18
N LYS A 336 3.41 6.22 -5.76
CA LYS A 336 3.02 7.60 -5.46
C LYS A 336 3.98 8.38 -4.58
N ASP A 337 4.41 7.79 -3.47
CA ASP A 337 5.23 8.46 -2.46
C ASP A 337 6.70 8.08 -2.58
N ASP A 338 7.01 6.79 -2.74
CA ASP A 338 8.37 6.28 -2.66
C ASP A 338 9.00 6.00 -4.03
N ARG A 339 8.19 5.94 -5.11
CA ARG A 339 8.62 5.36 -6.39
C ARG A 339 9.26 3.99 -6.17
N ARG A 340 8.61 3.22 -5.30
CA ARG A 340 9.04 1.88 -4.89
C ARG A 340 8.77 0.89 -6.02
N PHE A 341 9.74 0.03 -6.28
CA PHE A 341 9.54 -1.17 -7.08
C PHE A 341 10.31 -2.35 -6.47
N ARG A 342 9.83 -3.56 -6.78
CA ARG A 342 10.41 -4.82 -6.31
C ARG A 342 10.74 -5.71 -7.50
N VAL A 343 11.93 -6.32 -7.48
CA VAL A 343 12.30 -7.39 -8.41
C VAL A 343 12.12 -8.72 -7.69
N LEU A 344 11.34 -9.64 -8.26
CA LEU A 344 11.11 -10.98 -7.73
C LEU A 344 11.64 -12.03 -8.71
N THR A 345 12.17 -13.12 -8.17
CA THR A 345 12.83 -14.16 -8.97
C THR A 345 12.50 -15.55 -8.47
N PHE A 346 12.36 -16.48 -9.41
CA PHE A 346 12.32 -17.92 -9.17
C PHE A 346 13.44 -18.57 -9.95
N ASP A 347 14.33 -19.28 -9.26
CA ASP A 347 15.50 -19.88 -9.87
C ASP A 347 15.80 -21.24 -9.25
N LYS A 348 15.66 -22.32 -10.03
CA LYS A 348 15.89 -23.71 -9.57
C LYS A 348 15.15 -24.04 -8.26
N GLY A 349 13.92 -23.53 -8.10
CA GLY A 349 13.10 -23.73 -6.90
C GLY A 349 13.35 -22.73 -5.77
N ALA A 350 14.36 -21.86 -5.87
CA ALA A 350 14.60 -20.78 -4.93
C ALA A 350 13.72 -19.56 -5.26
N PHE A 351 13.00 -19.04 -4.25
CA PHE A 351 12.34 -17.75 -4.29
C PHE A 351 13.25 -16.67 -3.70
N SER A 352 13.40 -15.55 -4.41
CA SER A 352 14.17 -14.39 -3.94
C SER A 352 13.55 -13.08 -4.42
N PHE A 353 13.81 -11.97 -3.70
CA PHE A 353 13.38 -10.64 -4.10
C PHE A 353 14.32 -9.54 -3.57
N SER A 354 14.29 -8.37 -4.22
CA SER A 354 14.99 -7.16 -3.77
C SER A 354 14.15 -5.91 -4.06
N ASP A 355 14.18 -4.96 -3.11
CA ASP A 355 13.38 -3.73 -3.16
C ASP A 355 14.26 -2.51 -3.45
N PHE A 356 13.75 -1.61 -4.27
CA PHE A 356 14.47 -0.43 -4.77
C PHE A 356 13.61 0.84 -4.70
N PHE A 357 14.28 1.99 -4.59
CA PHE A 357 13.72 3.30 -4.84
C PHE A 357 14.14 3.78 -6.22
N PHE A 358 13.23 4.42 -6.94
CA PHE A 358 13.51 5.13 -8.18
C PHE A 358 13.41 6.64 -7.96
N HIS A 359 14.53 7.34 -7.98
CA HIS A 359 14.61 8.78 -7.70
C HIS A 359 14.67 9.57 -9.00
N THR A 360 13.95 10.69 -9.04
CA THR A 360 13.93 11.64 -10.16
C THR A 360 13.99 13.07 -9.62
N PRO A 361 14.32 14.08 -10.46
CA PRO A 361 14.36 15.47 -10.02
C PRO A 361 12.97 16.04 -9.76
N SER A 362 11.96 15.48 -10.41
CA SER A 362 10.55 15.89 -10.26
C SER A 362 10.02 15.54 -8.87
N LYS A 363 10.57 14.48 -8.26
CA LYS A 363 10.16 14.00 -6.95
C LYS A 363 10.76 14.88 -5.84
N PRO A 364 9.94 15.50 -4.98
CA PRO A 364 10.42 16.20 -3.79
C PRO A 364 11.22 15.23 -2.92
N VAL A 365 12.41 15.65 -2.47
CA VAL A 365 13.32 14.79 -1.70
C VAL A 365 12.62 14.29 -0.43
N SER A 366 12.23 13.01 -0.41
CA SER A 366 11.86 12.32 0.83
C SER A 366 13.14 12.03 1.60
N SER A 367 13.15 12.30 2.90
CA SER A 367 14.31 12.35 3.81
C SER A 367 15.09 11.04 4.04
N SER A 368 14.98 10.04 3.17
CA SER A 368 15.59 8.72 3.37
C SER A 368 16.24 8.16 2.11
N GLY A 369 17.44 8.64 1.78
CA GLY A 369 18.35 7.99 0.85
C GLY A 369 19.76 8.58 0.96
N PRO A 370 20.83 7.77 1.05
CA PRO A 370 22.17 8.30 0.87
C PRO A 370 22.30 8.87 -0.56
N PRO A 371 23.11 9.92 -0.77
CA PRO A 371 23.33 10.48 -2.10
C PRO A 371 23.93 9.42 -3.03
N SER A 372 23.10 8.92 -3.96
CA SER A 372 23.55 8.10 -5.09
C SER A 372 24.04 9.00 -6.22
N GLU A 373 24.95 8.49 -7.06
CA GLU A 373 25.27 9.18 -8.32
C GLU A 373 24.02 9.35 -9.17
N HIS A 374 23.82 10.57 -9.68
CA HIS A 374 22.73 10.90 -10.58
C HIS A 374 23.08 10.45 -12.02
N MET A 375 22.14 9.77 -12.67
CA MET A 375 22.16 9.44 -14.09
C MET A 375 21.54 10.57 -14.90
N HIS A 376 22.31 11.15 -15.82
CA HIS A 376 21.82 12.12 -16.80
C HIS A 376 21.28 11.37 -18.02
N LEU A 377 19.96 11.43 -18.24
CA LEU A 377 19.33 10.84 -19.43
C LEU A 377 19.26 11.83 -20.58
N GLU A 378 18.96 13.10 -20.28
CA GLU A 378 18.91 14.25 -21.20
C GLU A 378 19.35 15.51 -20.43
N GLU A 379 19.62 16.62 -21.12
CA GLU A 379 20.01 17.89 -20.48
C GLU A 379 18.90 18.36 -19.51
N GLY A 380 19.13 18.19 -18.20
CA GLY A 380 18.17 18.53 -17.14
C GLY A 380 17.41 17.37 -16.48
N GLN A 381 17.57 16.11 -16.93
CA GLN A 381 16.92 14.94 -16.31
C GLN A 381 17.92 14.02 -15.59
N ASN A 382 17.93 14.08 -14.25
CA ASN A 382 18.83 13.33 -13.36
C ASN A 382 18.07 12.23 -12.58
N ILE A 383 18.18 10.96 -12.97
CA ILE A 383 17.55 9.85 -12.22
C ILE A 383 18.56 9.08 -11.38
N SER A 384 18.14 8.41 -10.32
CA SER A 384 19.02 7.46 -9.62
C SER A 384 18.22 6.32 -9.00
N ILE A 385 18.87 5.19 -8.76
CA ILE A 385 18.25 4.02 -8.14
C ILE A 385 19.03 3.69 -6.88
N THR A 386 18.33 3.38 -5.78
CA THR A 386 18.96 2.92 -4.54
C THR A 386 18.23 1.72 -3.98
N GLY A 387 18.93 0.82 -3.29
CA GLY A 387 18.27 -0.24 -2.55
C GLY A 387 17.52 0.27 -1.33
N VAL A 388 16.47 -0.46 -0.92
CA VAL A 388 15.80 -0.23 0.37
C VAL A 388 16.64 -0.72 1.53
N ALA A 389 17.30 -1.87 1.34
CA ALA A 389 18.32 -2.35 2.24
C ALA A 389 19.61 -1.53 2.06
N LYS A 390 20.24 -1.13 3.16
CA LYS A 390 21.44 -0.27 3.14
C LYS A 390 22.62 -0.95 2.44
N GLU A 391 22.63 -2.28 2.46
CA GLU A 391 23.65 -3.13 1.86
C GLU A 391 23.51 -3.21 0.33
N VAL A 392 22.32 -2.93 -0.21
CA VAL A 392 22.05 -2.94 -1.64
C VAL A 392 22.51 -1.61 -2.23
N VAL A 393 23.59 -1.68 -3.00
CA VAL A 393 24.19 -0.53 -3.68
C VAL A 393 23.91 -0.64 -5.16
N VAL A 394 23.26 0.36 -5.75
CA VAL A 394 23.01 0.41 -7.19
C VAL A 394 23.91 1.47 -7.81
N ARG A 395 24.55 1.09 -8.92
CA ARG A 395 25.38 1.96 -9.77
C ARG A 395 24.93 1.72 -11.21
N LYS A 396 25.85 1.37 -12.11
CA LYS A 396 25.51 0.94 -13.48
C LYS A 396 24.70 -0.34 -13.54
N HIS A 397 24.70 -1.13 -12.47
CA HIS A 397 23.99 -2.39 -12.39
C HIS A 397 23.14 -2.46 -11.11
N MET A 398 21.99 -3.13 -11.21
CA MET A 398 21.28 -3.71 -10.07
C MET A 398 21.71 -5.17 -9.93
N VAL A 399 21.95 -5.63 -8.70
CA VAL A 399 22.36 -7.01 -8.42
C VAL A 399 21.33 -7.66 -7.52
N VAL A 400 20.76 -8.79 -7.98
CA VAL A 400 19.75 -9.57 -7.25
C VAL A 400 20.19 -11.02 -7.20
N ILE A 401 20.46 -11.55 -6.01
CA ILE A 401 20.79 -12.98 -5.85
C ILE A 401 19.51 -13.78 -6.12
N THR A 402 19.58 -14.78 -7.01
CA THR A 402 18.44 -15.62 -7.39
C THR A 402 18.45 -16.97 -6.69
N SER A 403 19.64 -17.52 -6.41
CA SER A 403 19.87 -18.77 -5.70
C SER A 403 21.21 -18.70 -4.96
N PRO A 404 21.38 -19.30 -3.77
CA PRO A 404 20.38 -20.03 -2.97
C PRO A 404 19.29 -19.09 -2.40
N PRO A 405 18.16 -19.63 -1.90
CA PRO A 405 17.11 -18.81 -1.30
C PRO A 405 17.59 -18.13 -0.02
N ASP A 406 17.02 -16.98 0.31
CA ASP A 406 17.24 -16.31 1.58
C ASP A 406 16.71 -17.18 2.74
N ALA A 407 17.57 -17.53 3.69
CA ALA A 407 17.22 -18.37 4.84
C ALA A 407 16.15 -17.74 5.75
N ARG A 408 15.89 -16.43 5.64
CA ARG A 408 14.82 -15.72 6.36
C ARG A 408 13.45 -15.90 5.74
N TYR A 409 13.36 -16.27 4.45
CA TYR A 409 12.10 -16.45 3.73
C TYR A 409 11.95 -17.87 3.18
N SER A 410 12.77 -18.81 3.65
CA SER A 410 12.75 -20.22 3.24
C SER A 410 12.71 -21.13 4.47
N PRO A 411 12.12 -22.34 4.36
CA PRO A 411 11.51 -22.92 3.17
C PRO A 411 10.17 -22.23 2.83
N SER A 412 9.93 -21.93 1.55
CA SER A 412 8.69 -21.27 1.10
C SER A 412 7.86 -22.15 0.17
N GLY A 413 6.54 -22.04 0.31
CA GLY A 413 5.56 -22.87 -0.39
C GLY A 413 5.56 -24.35 0.02
N SER A 414 4.70 -25.13 -0.64
CA SER A 414 4.57 -26.58 -0.49
C SER A 414 5.35 -27.27 -1.61
N LEU A 415 6.46 -27.92 -1.26
CA LEU A 415 7.08 -28.96 -2.08
C LEU A 415 7.64 -30.01 -1.14
N ASN A 416 7.21 -31.27 -1.35
CA ASN A 416 7.81 -32.52 -0.88
C ASN A 416 9.00 -32.37 0.09
N ARG A 417 8.88 -32.95 1.30
CA ARG A 417 9.79 -32.97 2.47
C ARG A 417 11.31 -33.15 2.24
N ARG A 418 11.79 -33.33 1.00
CA ARG A 418 13.20 -33.35 0.66
C ARG A 418 13.75 -31.93 0.69
N ARG A 419 14.70 -31.70 1.61
CA ARG A 419 15.56 -30.52 1.60
C ARG A 419 16.07 -30.26 0.19
N GLN A 420 15.84 -29.05 -0.32
CA GLN A 420 16.47 -28.63 -1.56
C GLN A 420 17.93 -28.32 -1.29
N LEU A 421 18.78 -28.69 -2.24
CA LEU A 421 20.21 -28.51 -2.16
C LEU A 421 20.70 -27.68 -3.33
N PHE A 422 21.57 -26.72 -3.07
CA PHE A 422 22.13 -25.83 -4.08
C PHE A 422 23.65 -25.88 -4.02
N GLN A 423 24.26 -26.07 -5.18
CA GLN A 423 25.70 -26.24 -5.35
C GLN A 423 26.38 -25.02 -5.98
N GLU A 424 25.62 -23.95 -6.21
CA GLU A 424 26.11 -22.72 -6.81
C GLU A 424 25.31 -21.53 -6.29
N VAL A 425 25.96 -20.37 -6.28
CA VAL A 425 25.30 -19.08 -6.14
C VAL A 425 25.01 -18.54 -7.53
N ARG A 426 23.80 -18.02 -7.74
CA ARG A 426 23.36 -17.37 -8.98
C ARG A 426 22.81 -15.98 -8.67
N ALA A 427 23.03 -15.03 -9.56
CA ALA A 427 22.54 -13.66 -9.42
C ALA A 427 22.23 -13.03 -10.78
N LEU A 428 21.16 -12.25 -10.83
CA LEU A 428 20.87 -11.32 -11.92
C LEU A 428 21.65 -10.03 -11.69
N VAL A 429 22.42 -9.61 -12.69
CA VAL A 429 23.21 -8.38 -12.74
C VAL A 429 22.68 -7.56 -13.91
N ILE A 430 21.68 -6.74 -13.62
CA ILE A 430 20.86 -6.03 -14.62
C ILE A 430 21.49 -4.65 -14.86
N PRO A 431 21.88 -4.29 -16.10
CA PRO A 431 22.34 -2.95 -16.42
C PRO A 431 21.18 -1.96 -16.28
N VAL A 432 21.41 -0.81 -15.65
CA VAL A 432 20.38 0.24 -15.45
C VAL A 432 20.86 1.65 -15.80
N ILE A 433 22.14 1.82 -16.17
CA ILE A 433 22.71 3.09 -16.61
C ILE A 433 23.30 2.92 -18.02
N PRO A 434 22.77 3.59 -19.06
CA PRO A 434 23.41 3.67 -20.38
C PRO A 434 24.72 4.47 -20.27
N ASP A 435 25.72 4.16 -21.11
CA ASP A 435 26.92 5.00 -21.20
C ASP A 435 26.55 6.42 -21.71
N ARG A 436 27.36 7.44 -21.37
CA ARG A 436 27.17 8.88 -21.70
C ARG A 436 26.99 9.17 -23.20
N THR A 437 27.23 8.19 -24.06
CA THR A 437 27.09 8.26 -25.52
C THR A 437 25.77 7.69 -26.03
N GLY A 438 24.86 7.25 -25.15
CA GLY A 438 23.52 6.76 -25.49
C GLY A 438 23.47 5.51 -26.37
N THR A 439 24.63 4.92 -26.71
CA THR A 439 24.74 3.94 -27.81
C THR A 439 25.49 2.66 -27.45
N LYS A 440 26.05 2.55 -26.23
CA LYS A 440 26.72 1.32 -25.76
C LYS A 440 26.26 0.99 -24.34
N PHE A 441 25.74 -0.24 -24.15
CA PHE A 441 25.62 -0.84 -22.82
C PHE A 441 27.02 -0.87 -22.16
N PRO A 442 27.10 -0.75 -20.83
CA PRO A 442 28.39 -0.75 -20.13
C PRO A 442 29.20 -2.00 -20.46
N VAL A 443 30.53 -1.86 -20.48
CA VAL A 443 31.48 -2.98 -20.51
C VAL A 443 31.02 -4.03 -19.49
N LEU A 444 30.91 -5.29 -19.93
CA LEU A 444 30.49 -6.41 -19.08
C LEU A 444 31.21 -6.34 -17.72
N PRO A 445 30.46 -6.29 -16.60
CA PRO A 445 31.08 -6.14 -15.30
C PRO A 445 31.89 -7.39 -14.96
N GLN A 446 32.92 -7.22 -14.13
CA GLN A 446 33.48 -8.35 -13.39
C GLN A 446 32.54 -8.60 -12.20
N VAL A 447 32.03 -9.82 -12.06
CA VAL A 447 31.10 -10.14 -10.98
C VAL A 447 31.81 -10.98 -9.93
N LEU A 448 31.78 -10.51 -8.68
CA LEU A 448 32.47 -11.11 -7.55
C LEU A 448 31.43 -11.55 -6.51
N LEU A 449 31.50 -12.82 -6.12
CA LEU A 449 30.83 -13.36 -4.95
C LEU A 449 31.76 -13.22 -3.74
N THR A 450 31.24 -12.72 -2.62
CA THR A 450 31.93 -12.71 -1.33
C THR A 450 31.10 -13.46 -0.29
N TRP A 451 31.75 -14.04 0.71
CA TRP A 451 31.06 -14.71 1.81
C TRP A 451 31.77 -14.58 3.15
N THR A 452 30.99 -14.72 4.23
CA THR A 452 31.46 -14.78 5.61
C THR A 452 30.76 -15.92 6.36
N CYS A 453 31.54 -16.85 6.88
CA CYS A 453 31.08 -18.02 7.62
C CYS A 453 30.77 -17.65 9.08
N THR A 454 29.62 -18.07 9.60
CA THR A 454 29.12 -17.54 10.88
C THR A 454 29.86 -18.02 12.12
N LYS A 455 30.35 -19.26 12.18
CA LYS A 455 31.03 -19.79 13.38
C LYS A 455 32.54 -19.69 13.27
N SER A 456 33.09 -20.06 12.12
CA SER A 456 34.52 -20.02 11.87
C SER A 456 35.05 -18.61 11.61
N GLY A 457 34.18 -17.67 11.22
CA GLY A 457 34.58 -16.31 10.83
C GLY A 457 35.38 -16.26 9.53
N LYS A 458 35.57 -17.39 8.84
CA LYS A 458 36.27 -17.47 7.55
C LYS A 458 35.54 -16.57 6.53
N THR A 459 36.32 -15.79 5.80
CA THR A 459 35.83 -15.01 4.67
C THR A 459 36.45 -15.52 3.39
N GLY A 460 35.71 -15.41 2.30
CA GLY A 460 36.20 -15.84 0.99
C GLY A 460 35.55 -15.09 -0.15
N GLN A 461 36.10 -15.29 -1.34
CA GLN A 461 35.62 -14.63 -2.55
C GLN A 461 35.85 -15.48 -3.80
N SER A 462 34.98 -15.31 -4.80
CA SER A 462 35.09 -16.02 -6.08
C SER A 462 34.53 -15.20 -7.22
N MET A 463 35.20 -15.25 -8.37
CA MET A 463 34.68 -14.66 -9.60
C MET A 463 33.50 -15.49 -10.11
N MET A 464 32.41 -14.81 -10.47
CA MET A 464 31.26 -15.41 -11.11
C MET A 464 31.42 -15.37 -12.63
N ALA A 465 30.87 -16.37 -13.31
CA ALA A 465 30.80 -16.45 -14.77
C ALA A 465 29.36 -16.29 -15.25
N GLN A 466 29.15 -15.72 -16.44
CA GLN A 466 27.83 -15.71 -17.07
C GLN A 466 27.35 -17.15 -17.28
N VAL A 467 26.07 -17.41 -16.99
CA VAL A 467 25.45 -18.73 -17.22
C VAL A 467 25.42 -19.03 -18.72
N GLN A 468 25.14 -18.01 -19.53
CA GLN A 468 25.25 -18.05 -20.98
C GLN A 468 25.74 -16.68 -21.47
N GLN A 469 26.55 -16.69 -22.53
CA GLN A 469 27.18 -15.48 -23.05
C GLN A 469 26.13 -14.44 -23.47
N GLY A 470 26.34 -13.19 -23.07
CA GLY A 470 25.46 -12.06 -23.42
C GLY A 470 24.19 -11.93 -22.56
N GLN A 471 24.12 -12.62 -21.42
CA GLN A 471 22.99 -12.55 -20.49
C GLN A 471 23.36 -11.94 -19.14
N ASP A 472 22.34 -11.43 -18.46
CA ASP A 472 22.47 -10.77 -17.16
C ASP A 472 22.55 -11.76 -15.98
N LEU A 473 22.54 -13.07 -16.23
CA LEU A 473 22.59 -14.07 -15.17
C LEU A 473 23.99 -14.67 -14.99
N TRP A 474 24.47 -14.63 -13.75
CA TRP A 474 25.80 -15.04 -13.36
C TRP A 474 25.74 -16.21 -12.37
N ARG A 475 26.81 -17.01 -12.31
CA ARG A 475 26.95 -18.13 -11.38
C ARG A 475 28.37 -18.31 -10.84
N ALA A 476 28.49 -18.84 -9.63
CA ALA A 476 29.73 -19.38 -9.08
C ALA A 476 29.45 -20.74 -8.40
N PRO A 477 30.18 -21.82 -8.74
CA PRO A 477 30.12 -23.08 -8.00
C PRO A 477 30.46 -22.89 -6.53
N TRP A 478 29.88 -23.69 -5.65
CA TRP A 478 30.12 -23.66 -4.20
C TRP A 478 30.84 -24.92 -3.73
N GLY A 479 31.62 -24.83 -2.64
CA GLY A 479 32.28 -26.00 -2.04
C GLY A 479 33.62 -26.40 -2.65
N ASN A 480 34.18 -25.61 -3.56
CA ASN A 480 35.42 -25.94 -4.27
C ASN A 480 36.61 -25.03 -3.93
N TYR A 481 36.48 -24.18 -2.91
CA TYR A 481 37.52 -23.25 -2.50
C TYR A 481 38.06 -23.60 -1.11
N ASP A 482 39.34 -23.36 -0.87
CA ASP A 482 40.01 -23.68 0.41
C ASP A 482 39.42 -22.88 1.59
N ASP A 483 38.86 -21.71 1.30
CA ASP A 483 38.17 -20.78 2.19
C ASP A 483 36.64 -20.97 2.24
N THR A 484 36.13 -22.08 1.69
CA THR A 484 34.69 -22.41 1.81
C THR A 484 34.34 -22.72 3.28
N CYS A 485 33.21 -22.19 3.75
CA CYS A 485 32.62 -22.54 5.04
C CYS A 485 32.43 -24.04 5.22
N GLU A 486 32.50 -24.53 6.45
CA GLU A 486 32.24 -25.94 6.77
C GLU A 486 30.74 -26.16 7.04
N GLU A 487 30.27 -27.42 7.01
CA GLU A 487 28.90 -27.74 7.47
C GLU A 487 28.67 -27.25 8.91
N SER A 488 29.70 -27.34 9.75
CA SER A 488 29.65 -26.94 11.15
C SER A 488 29.24 -25.49 11.35
N ASP A 489 29.52 -24.60 10.38
CA ASP A 489 29.09 -23.20 10.38
C ASP A 489 27.57 -23.07 10.41
N GLY A 490 26.85 -23.95 9.69
CA GLY A 490 25.38 -23.97 9.59
C GLY A 490 24.76 -22.79 8.82
N LEU A 491 25.35 -21.60 8.89
CA LEU A 491 24.95 -20.40 8.15
C LEU A 491 26.18 -19.70 7.55
N VAL A 492 25.96 -19.08 6.40
CA VAL A 492 26.92 -18.21 5.70
C VAL A 492 26.21 -16.97 5.20
N TYR A 493 26.86 -15.81 5.30
CA TYR A 493 26.39 -14.58 4.68
C TYR A 493 27.08 -14.41 3.34
N ILE A 494 26.30 -14.31 2.26
CA ILE A 494 26.81 -14.12 0.89
C ILE A 494 26.40 -12.75 0.36
N GLN A 495 27.24 -12.16 -0.49
CA GLN A 495 26.94 -10.93 -1.22
C GLN A 495 27.56 -11.00 -2.62
N VAL A 496 26.85 -10.44 -3.61
CA VAL A 496 27.33 -10.39 -5.00
C VAL A 496 27.58 -8.94 -5.38
N HIS A 497 28.73 -8.70 -5.99
CA HIS A 497 29.21 -7.38 -6.40
C HIS A 497 29.46 -7.35 -7.91
N ALA A 498 29.00 -6.29 -8.57
CA ALA A 498 29.35 -5.98 -9.95
C ALA A 498 30.40 -4.86 -9.96
N LEU A 499 31.64 -5.23 -10.32
CA LEU A 499 32.82 -4.39 -10.36
C LEU A 499 32.95 -3.71 -11.73
N GLU A 500 33.22 -2.40 -11.71
CA GLU A 500 33.50 -1.64 -12.91
C GLU A 500 34.99 -1.69 -13.26
N ARG A 501 35.31 -1.97 -14.52
CA ARG A 501 36.69 -1.87 -15.02
C ARG A 501 37.01 -0.42 -15.35
N VAL A 502 37.85 0.21 -14.53
CA VAL A 502 38.43 1.53 -14.83
C VAL A 502 39.94 1.37 -14.99
N TYR A 503 40.44 1.53 -16.22
CA TYR A 503 41.88 1.47 -16.49
C TYR A 503 42.55 2.79 -16.02
N GLY A 504 43.58 2.68 -15.17
CA GLY A 504 44.42 3.81 -14.78
C GLY A 504 43.88 4.71 -13.65
N ARG A 505 42.81 4.31 -12.94
CA ARG A 505 42.31 4.98 -11.73
C ARG A 505 41.85 3.94 -10.70
N GLU A 506 41.72 4.34 -9.44
CA GLU A 506 41.07 3.48 -8.43
C GLU A 506 39.64 3.14 -8.89
N PRO A 507 39.25 1.85 -8.85
CA PRO A 507 37.91 1.43 -9.25
C PRO A 507 36.88 2.00 -8.27
N PRO A 508 35.72 2.49 -8.76
CA PRO A 508 34.67 2.98 -7.88
C PRO A 508 34.08 1.83 -7.04
N PRO A 509 33.39 2.14 -5.92
CA PRO A 509 32.69 1.15 -5.14
C PRO A 509 31.70 0.35 -6.01
N PRO A 510 31.63 -1.00 -5.86
CA PRO A 510 30.78 -1.83 -6.70
C PRO A 510 29.29 -1.61 -6.45
N ALA A 511 28.49 -1.87 -7.49
CA ALA A 511 27.09 -2.22 -7.27
C ALA A 511 27.03 -3.56 -6.52
N SER A 512 26.17 -3.67 -5.52
CA SER A 512 26.15 -4.80 -4.58
C SER A 512 24.72 -5.24 -4.29
N SER A 513 24.50 -6.54 -4.18
CA SER A 513 23.24 -7.13 -3.71
C SER A 513 23.06 -6.88 -2.22
N GLU A 514 21.93 -7.34 -1.67
CA GLU A 514 21.77 -7.46 -0.23
C GLU A 514 22.79 -8.46 0.35
N LEU A 515 23.09 -8.30 1.64
CA LEU A 515 23.78 -9.32 2.41
C LEU A 515 22.79 -10.42 2.77
N ARG A 516 22.93 -11.58 2.14
CA ARG A 516 21.97 -12.69 2.23
C ARG A 516 22.47 -13.77 3.19
N PRO A 517 21.72 -14.10 4.26
CA PRO A 517 21.97 -15.33 5.01
C PRO A 517 21.51 -16.55 4.20
N ALA A 518 22.39 -17.52 4.02
CA ALA A 518 22.11 -18.81 3.40
C ALA A 518 22.47 -19.95 4.36
N ALA A 519 21.65 -21.00 4.40
CA ALA A 519 21.89 -22.15 5.27
C ALA A 519 22.76 -23.21 4.57
N LEU A 520 23.60 -23.90 5.36
CA LEU A 520 24.50 -24.95 4.90
C LEU A 520 24.11 -26.32 5.48
N THR A 521 24.41 -27.38 4.75
CA THR A 521 24.29 -28.78 5.17
C THR A 521 25.40 -29.62 4.55
N LYS A 522 25.63 -30.83 5.08
CA LYS A 522 26.47 -31.83 4.40
C LYS A 522 25.88 -32.17 3.03
N GLY A 523 26.67 -32.00 1.98
CA GLY A 523 26.39 -32.53 0.65
C GLY A 523 26.80 -34.00 0.52
N ASP A 524 26.34 -34.64 -0.55
CA ASP A 524 26.56 -36.08 -0.79
C ASP A 524 28.04 -36.44 -0.98
N ASN A 525 28.82 -35.49 -1.48
CA ASN A 525 30.28 -35.62 -1.67
C ASN A 525 31.09 -35.22 -0.42
N GLY A 526 30.43 -35.06 0.73
CA GLY A 526 31.06 -34.63 1.99
C GLY A 526 31.39 -33.13 2.06
N LYS A 527 31.17 -32.37 0.97
CA LYS A 527 31.38 -30.93 0.93
C LYS A 527 30.13 -30.16 1.40
N PRO A 528 30.29 -28.95 1.94
CA PRO A 528 29.18 -28.08 2.35
C PRO A 528 28.33 -27.66 1.13
N TRP A 529 27.03 -27.94 1.14
CA TRP A 529 26.07 -27.45 0.14
C TRP A 529 25.10 -26.47 0.78
N PHE A 530 24.57 -25.53 0.00
CA PHE A 530 23.47 -24.70 0.48
C PHE A 530 22.20 -25.53 0.58
N THR A 531 21.34 -25.18 1.52
CA THR A 531 20.04 -25.83 1.68
C THR A 531 18.98 -24.85 2.17
N THR A 532 17.71 -25.23 2.02
CA THR A 532 16.62 -24.59 2.74
C THR A 532 16.69 -24.98 4.22
N PRO A 533 16.65 -24.04 5.18
CA PRO A 533 16.62 -24.39 6.59
C PRO A 533 15.33 -25.16 6.94
N ARG A 534 15.28 -25.80 8.12
CA ARG A 534 14.02 -26.43 8.59
C ARG A 534 13.00 -25.41 9.05
N THR A 535 13.48 -24.31 9.62
CA THR A 535 12.69 -23.18 10.11
C THR A 535 13.35 -21.90 9.61
N PRO A 536 12.57 -20.91 9.13
CA PRO A 536 13.11 -19.64 8.69
C PRO A 536 13.87 -18.92 9.80
N LEU A 537 14.89 -18.17 9.42
CA LEU A 537 15.54 -17.23 10.33
C LEU A 537 14.59 -16.07 10.68
N PRO A 538 14.72 -15.49 11.88
CA PRO A 538 13.85 -14.39 12.30
C PRO A 538 14.01 -13.17 11.38
N LEU A 539 12.88 -12.52 11.08
CA LEU A 539 12.87 -11.24 10.39
C LEU A 539 13.21 -10.12 11.37
N HIS A 540 14.19 -9.28 11.01
CA HIS A 540 14.55 -8.09 11.77
C HIS A 540 13.62 -6.93 11.38
N LEU A 541 12.46 -6.87 12.05
CA LEU A 541 11.40 -5.89 11.80
C LEU A 541 11.17 -4.99 13.02
N THR A 542 10.77 -3.74 12.78
CA THR A 542 10.32 -2.83 13.83
C THR A 542 9.00 -3.31 14.47
N LEU A 543 8.58 -2.67 15.57
CA LEU A 543 7.29 -3.00 16.19
C LEU A 543 6.11 -2.69 15.24
N MET A 544 6.14 -1.55 14.55
CA MET A 544 5.07 -1.15 13.64
C MET A 544 4.96 -2.06 12.43
N GLU A 545 6.07 -2.43 11.80
CA GLU A 545 6.11 -3.39 10.69
C GLU A 545 5.52 -4.76 11.09
N ARG A 546 5.83 -5.23 12.30
CA ARG A 546 5.27 -6.50 12.82
C ARG A 546 3.78 -6.42 13.12
N LEU A 547 3.32 -5.31 13.69
CA LEU A 547 1.91 -5.14 14.02
C LEU A 547 1.04 -4.97 12.76
N ALA A 548 1.57 -4.31 11.73
CA ALA A 548 0.87 -4.07 10.47
C ALA A 548 0.30 -5.35 9.84
N LEU A 549 1.06 -6.45 9.84
CA LEU A 549 0.59 -7.74 9.32
C LEU A 549 0.24 -8.75 10.41
N GLY A 550 0.45 -8.40 11.68
CA GLY A 550 0.20 -9.30 12.82
C GLY A 550 -1.13 -9.14 13.51
N VAL A 551 -1.83 -8.04 13.23
CA VAL A 551 -3.14 -7.76 13.79
C VAL A 551 -4.19 -8.03 12.71
N ASP A 552 -5.17 -8.88 13.00
CA ASP A 552 -6.39 -8.93 12.20
C ASP A 552 -7.14 -7.60 12.42
N TRP A 553 -6.96 -6.66 11.51
CA TRP A 553 -7.44 -5.28 11.64
C TRP A 553 -8.96 -5.18 11.59
N GLN A 554 -9.63 -6.17 11.00
CA GLN A 554 -11.08 -6.27 11.06
C GLN A 554 -11.52 -6.59 12.49
N GLN A 555 -10.91 -7.63 13.07
CA GLN A 555 -11.20 -8.07 14.44
C GLN A 555 -10.81 -7.05 15.50
N ALA A 556 -9.67 -6.39 15.32
CA ALA A 556 -9.20 -5.37 16.22
C ALA A 556 -10.16 -4.17 16.22
N ALA A 557 -10.62 -3.71 15.05
CA ALA A 557 -11.58 -2.62 14.95
C ALA A 557 -12.91 -2.96 15.63
N LEU A 558 -13.45 -4.16 15.37
CA LEU A 558 -14.66 -4.67 16.02
C LEU A 558 -14.51 -4.65 17.55
N LYS A 559 -13.51 -5.37 18.08
CA LYS A 559 -13.27 -5.48 19.52
C LYS A 559 -13.04 -4.12 20.17
N MET A 560 -12.28 -3.25 19.52
CA MET A 560 -12.02 -1.89 19.99
C MET A 560 -13.31 -1.07 20.05
N PHE A 561 -14.16 -1.14 19.01
CA PHE A 561 -15.47 -0.48 19.03
C PHE A 561 -16.32 -0.95 20.21
N TYR A 562 -16.53 -2.27 20.36
CA TYR A 562 -17.33 -2.82 21.46
C TYR A 562 -16.74 -2.47 22.83
N SER A 563 -15.42 -2.47 22.96
CA SER A 563 -14.73 -2.13 24.21
C SER A 563 -14.90 -0.66 24.57
N LEU A 564 -14.73 0.25 23.61
CA LEU A 564 -14.93 1.70 23.81
C LEU A 564 -16.40 2.00 24.11
N TRP A 565 -17.32 1.35 23.40
CA TRP A 565 -18.76 1.45 23.65
C TRP A 565 -19.14 0.97 25.05
N ALA A 566 -18.68 -0.20 25.46
CA ALA A 566 -18.93 -0.75 26.79
C ALA A 566 -18.26 0.10 27.88
N PHE A 567 -17.04 0.57 27.66
CA PHE A 567 -16.34 1.48 28.57
C PHE A 567 -17.12 2.78 28.75
N HIS A 568 -17.66 3.35 27.67
CA HIS A 568 -18.52 4.53 27.76
C HIS A 568 -19.82 4.24 28.52
N LEU A 569 -20.61 3.29 28.03
CA LEU A 569 -21.95 3.03 28.54
C LEU A 569 -21.91 2.43 29.94
N VAL A 570 -21.18 1.34 30.14
CA VAL A 570 -21.10 0.66 31.43
C VAL A 570 -20.14 1.40 32.36
N GLY A 571 -18.91 1.66 31.92
CA GLY A 571 -17.84 2.21 32.75
C GLY A 571 -18.07 3.67 33.17
N MET A 572 -18.40 4.55 32.23
CA MET A 572 -18.51 6.00 32.50
C MET A 572 -19.92 6.44 32.90
N LEU A 573 -20.98 5.70 32.53
CA LEU A 573 -22.37 6.12 32.76
C LEU A 573 -23.12 5.23 33.77
N LEU A 574 -23.14 3.90 33.60
CA LEU A 574 -23.93 3.02 34.47
C LEU A 574 -23.28 2.74 35.83
N LEU A 575 -22.00 2.35 35.89
CA LEU A 575 -21.33 2.07 37.17
C LEU A 575 -21.33 3.29 38.12
N PRO A 576 -21.06 4.52 37.66
CA PRO A 576 -21.14 5.70 38.53
C PRO A 576 -22.55 6.00 39.05
N ARG A 577 -23.59 5.61 38.28
CA ARG A 577 -25.00 5.73 38.70
C ARG A 577 -25.33 4.83 39.90
N LEU A 578 -24.70 3.66 39.95
CA LEU A 578 -24.82 2.69 41.04
C LEU A 578 -24.02 3.10 42.30
N GLY A 579 -23.34 4.25 42.27
CA GLY A 579 -22.59 4.78 43.41
C GLY A 579 -21.12 4.33 43.47
N LEU A 580 -20.65 3.49 42.54
CA LEU A 580 -19.24 3.17 42.40
C LEU A 580 -18.45 4.41 41.95
N GLY A 581 -17.46 4.83 42.74
CA GLY A 581 -16.67 6.04 42.47
C GLY A 581 -17.16 7.32 43.17
N ARG A 582 -18.19 7.24 44.03
CA ARG A 582 -18.50 8.35 44.94
C ARG A 582 -17.41 8.49 46.00
N GLY A 583 -16.86 9.70 46.15
CA GLY A 583 -15.78 9.98 47.11
C GLY A 583 -14.38 9.55 46.66
N THR A 584 -14.21 9.06 45.43
CA THR A 584 -12.91 8.63 44.89
C THR A 584 -12.21 9.75 44.08
N MET A 585 -10.98 9.48 43.64
CA MET A 585 -10.18 10.42 42.84
C MET A 585 -10.79 10.69 41.45
N PHE A 586 -10.32 11.76 40.79
CA PHE A 586 -10.59 11.99 39.36
C PHE A 586 -10.15 10.77 38.52
N PRO A 587 -10.88 10.37 37.46
CA PRO A 587 -12.11 10.99 36.93
C PRO A 587 -13.42 10.46 37.54
N PHE A 588 -13.37 9.46 38.40
CA PHE A 588 -14.55 8.73 38.89
C PHE A 588 -15.54 9.62 39.65
N SER A 589 -15.05 10.56 40.47
CA SER A 589 -15.95 11.42 41.26
C SER A 589 -16.73 12.43 40.43
N VAL A 590 -16.17 12.93 39.32
CA VAL A 590 -16.92 13.86 38.44
C VAL A 590 -17.97 13.11 37.60
N LEU A 591 -17.67 11.87 37.20
CA LEU A 591 -18.62 10.98 36.53
C LEU A 591 -19.78 10.59 37.45
N ALA A 592 -19.50 10.26 38.71
CA ALA A 592 -20.52 9.98 39.71
C ALA A 592 -21.42 11.20 39.99
N ASP A 593 -20.85 12.41 39.93
CA ASP A 593 -21.63 13.64 40.09
C ASP A 593 -22.59 13.89 38.95
N MET A 594 -22.14 13.71 37.71
CA MET A 594 -22.99 13.81 36.51
C MET A 594 -24.06 12.72 36.51
N ALA A 595 -23.70 11.48 36.85
CA ALA A 595 -24.62 10.35 36.90
C ALA A 595 -25.75 10.52 37.94
N ALA A 596 -25.53 11.35 38.97
CA ALA A 596 -26.57 11.69 39.94
C ALA A 596 -27.61 12.70 39.42
N VAL A 597 -27.38 13.32 38.25
CA VAL A 597 -28.28 14.31 37.65
C VAL A 597 -28.97 13.69 36.42
N PRO A 598 -30.23 13.21 36.54
CA PRO A 598 -30.90 12.49 35.45
C PRO A 598 -30.96 13.26 34.13
N ALA A 599 -31.10 14.59 34.22
CA ALA A 599 -31.15 15.46 33.04
C ALA A 599 -29.88 15.41 32.19
N PHE A 600 -28.71 15.16 32.78
CA PHE A 600 -27.45 14.98 32.04
C PHE A 600 -27.15 13.50 31.75
N TRP A 601 -27.45 12.62 32.70
CA TRP A 601 -27.13 11.20 32.59
C TRP A 601 -27.96 10.47 31.53
N LEU A 602 -29.30 10.67 31.52
CA LEU A 602 -30.18 9.93 30.63
C LEU A 602 -29.90 10.23 29.14
N PRO A 603 -29.69 11.49 28.71
CA PRO A 603 -29.30 11.77 27.33
C PRO A 603 -27.99 11.11 26.91
N GLN A 604 -27.00 11.03 27.80
CA GLN A 604 -25.72 10.35 27.50
C GLN A 604 -25.88 8.84 27.34
N VAL A 605 -26.75 8.21 28.15
CA VAL A 605 -27.09 6.78 28.02
C VAL A 605 -27.81 6.52 26.70
N LEU A 606 -28.85 7.31 26.39
CA LEU A 606 -29.59 7.20 25.12
C LEU A 606 -28.68 7.43 23.92
N TYR A 607 -27.77 8.39 24.02
CA TYR A 607 -26.75 8.63 23.00
C TYR A 607 -25.84 7.42 22.84
N GLY A 608 -25.31 6.83 23.93
CA GLY A 608 -24.51 5.61 23.88
C GLY A 608 -25.25 4.41 23.26
N VAL A 609 -26.56 4.27 23.49
CA VAL A 609 -27.41 3.26 22.83
C VAL A 609 -27.56 3.56 21.34
N TYR A 610 -27.85 4.81 20.98
CA TYR A 610 -27.94 5.24 19.58
C TYR A 610 -26.63 4.98 18.84
N MET A 611 -25.48 5.28 19.45
CA MET A 611 -24.16 4.97 18.90
C MET A 611 -23.95 3.48 18.67
N PHE A 612 -24.73 2.57 19.23
CA PHE A 612 -24.63 1.16 18.86
C PHE A 612 -25.49 0.85 17.63
N PHE A 613 -26.76 1.20 17.71
CA PHE A 613 -27.78 0.76 16.75
C PHE A 613 -27.84 1.63 15.49
N GLY A 614 -27.48 2.90 15.56
CA GLY A 614 -27.62 3.83 14.45
C GLY A 614 -29.08 4.27 14.18
N PRO A 615 -29.37 4.78 12.97
CA PRO A 615 -28.50 4.81 11.80
C PRO A 615 -27.36 5.81 11.94
N TRP A 616 -26.15 5.40 11.56
CA TRP A 616 -24.93 6.21 11.77
C TRP A 616 -24.66 7.21 10.67
N LEU A 617 -24.93 6.82 9.44
CA LEU A 617 -24.64 7.54 8.22
C LEU A 617 -25.78 7.25 7.25
N ALA A 618 -26.21 8.26 6.51
CA ALA A 618 -27.11 8.09 5.39
C ALA A 618 -26.47 8.76 4.18
N ALA A 619 -26.03 7.95 3.22
CA ALA A 619 -25.59 8.44 1.92
C ALA A 619 -26.81 8.84 1.08
N LYS A 620 -26.59 9.72 0.09
CA LYS A 620 -27.59 10.35 -0.79
C LYS A 620 -28.76 9.43 -1.18
N PHE A 621 -29.84 9.52 -0.41
CA PHE A 621 -31.09 8.77 -0.52
C PHE A 621 -31.90 9.09 -1.80
N LEU A 622 -31.37 9.90 -2.75
CA LEU A 622 -32.15 10.52 -3.83
C LEU A 622 -31.43 10.66 -5.19
N SER A 623 -30.26 10.05 -5.43
CA SER A 623 -29.62 10.11 -6.77
C SER A 623 -29.02 8.81 -7.33
N GLY A 624 -29.60 7.65 -6.99
CA GLY A 624 -29.51 6.47 -7.87
C GLY A 624 -28.44 5.40 -7.56
N GLU A 625 -27.24 5.71 -7.07
CA GLU A 625 -26.13 4.75 -7.31
C GLU A 625 -25.63 3.93 -6.11
N VAL A 626 -25.53 4.45 -4.88
CA VAL A 626 -25.29 3.58 -3.69
C VAL A 626 -26.00 4.12 -2.46
N PRO A 627 -27.24 3.69 -2.16
CA PRO A 627 -27.83 3.92 -0.85
C PRO A 627 -27.10 3.05 0.19
N GLY A 628 -26.90 3.59 1.39
CA GLY A 628 -26.25 2.90 2.50
C GLY A 628 -26.86 3.37 3.81
N LEU A 629 -27.78 2.60 4.40
CA LEU A 629 -28.16 2.81 5.80
C LEU A 629 -27.21 1.97 6.66
N PHE A 630 -26.46 2.64 7.51
CA PHE A 630 -25.51 2.00 8.40
C PHE A 630 -26.19 1.61 9.72
N TRP A 631 -26.35 0.32 9.96
CA TRP A 631 -27.02 -0.23 11.13
C TRP A 631 -26.17 -1.34 11.76
N ALA A 632 -25.71 -1.15 13.00
CA ALA A 632 -24.94 -2.14 13.76
C ALA A 632 -23.77 -2.81 12.99
N GLY A 633 -22.99 -2.03 12.24
CA GLY A 633 -21.86 -2.56 11.45
C GLY A 633 -22.25 -3.21 10.12
N THR A 634 -23.49 -3.02 9.67
CA THR A 634 -24.00 -3.46 8.37
C THR A 634 -24.45 -2.28 7.51
N VAL A 635 -24.41 -2.47 6.19
CA VAL A 635 -24.84 -1.51 5.17
C VAL A 635 -25.99 -2.11 4.40
N LEU A 636 -27.12 -1.40 4.37
CA LEU A 636 -28.21 -1.68 3.44
C LEU A 636 -27.97 -0.94 2.13
N TYR A 637 -27.79 -1.67 1.03
CA TYR A 637 -27.50 -1.11 -0.29
C TYR A 637 -28.37 -1.72 -1.37
N ARG A 638 -28.41 -1.05 -2.53
CA ARG A 638 -29.09 -1.54 -3.73
C ARG A 638 -28.07 -2.14 -4.67
N HIS A 639 -28.27 -3.38 -5.10
CA HIS A 639 -27.40 -4.09 -6.03
C HIS A 639 -28.23 -4.87 -7.03
N ARG A 640 -28.00 -4.63 -8.32
CA ARG A 640 -28.78 -5.18 -9.44
C ARG A 640 -30.30 -5.03 -9.22
N GLY A 641 -30.71 -3.83 -8.82
CA GLY A 641 -32.12 -3.50 -8.59
C GLY A 641 -32.73 -3.97 -7.25
N ALA A 642 -32.04 -4.81 -6.47
CA ALA A 642 -32.55 -5.36 -5.20
C ALA A 642 -31.83 -4.78 -3.97
N TRP A 643 -32.56 -4.64 -2.86
CA TRP A 643 -31.97 -4.27 -1.56
C TRP A 643 -31.26 -5.46 -0.92
N LYS A 644 -30.02 -5.25 -0.48
CA LYS A 644 -29.16 -6.25 0.16
C LYS A 644 -28.48 -5.67 1.39
N TRP A 645 -28.22 -6.52 2.37
CA TRP A 645 -27.39 -6.19 3.53
C TRP A 645 -25.98 -6.73 3.33
N ARG A 646 -24.97 -5.93 3.68
CA ARG A 646 -23.57 -6.34 3.72
C ARG A 646 -22.98 -5.98 5.08
N GLY A 647 -22.22 -6.89 5.68
CA GLY A 647 -21.38 -6.57 6.83
C GLY A 647 -20.21 -5.69 6.38
N ASP A 648 -20.03 -4.53 7.01
CA ASP A 648 -19.01 -3.56 6.60
C ASP A 648 -18.17 -3.11 7.80
N PRO A 649 -16.95 -3.65 7.94
CA PRO A 649 -16.12 -3.40 9.11
C PRO A 649 -15.55 -1.97 9.16
N ASP A 650 -15.51 -1.23 8.05
CA ASP A 650 -14.96 0.13 8.04
C ASP A 650 -15.82 1.13 8.81
N THR A 651 -17.10 0.81 8.95
CA THR A 651 -18.09 1.66 9.62
C THR A 651 -17.86 1.71 11.12
N LEU A 652 -17.48 0.58 11.69
CA LEU A 652 -17.11 0.48 13.09
C LEU A 652 -15.79 1.18 13.38
N ARG A 653 -14.87 1.27 12.40
CA ARG A 653 -13.63 2.06 12.53
C ARG A 653 -13.91 3.55 12.61
N VAL A 654 -14.83 4.05 11.79
CA VAL A 654 -15.34 5.43 11.93
C VAL A 654 -15.89 5.64 13.34
N GLY A 655 -16.65 4.67 13.85
CA GLY A 655 -17.13 4.65 15.23
C GLY A 655 -16.01 4.69 16.26
N VAL A 656 -14.95 3.89 16.11
CA VAL A 656 -13.77 3.90 16.98
C VAL A 656 -13.13 5.29 17.04
N VAL A 657 -12.84 5.88 15.88
CA VAL A 657 -12.19 7.19 15.80
C VAL A 657 -13.07 8.23 16.51
N HIS A 658 -14.37 8.22 16.26
CA HIS A 658 -15.29 9.16 16.89
C HIS A 658 -15.40 8.94 18.41
N TYR A 659 -15.40 7.69 18.88
CA TYR A 659 -15.37 7.38 20.32
C TYR A 659 -14.12 7.91 20.99
N ALA A 660 -12.96 7.59 20.42
CA ALA A 660 -11.66 7.93 21.00
C ALA A 660 -11.41 9.44 20.99
N THR A 661 -11.82 10.14 19.93
CA THR A 661 -11.47 11.56 19.73
C THR A 661 -12.56 12.53 20.17
N CYS A 662 -13.82 12.11 20.25
CA CYS A 662 -14.94 13.00 20.56
C CYS A 662 -15.77 12.50 21.74
N VAL A 663 -16.38 11.32 21.66
CA VAL A 663 -17.39 10.89 22.65
C VAL A 663 -16.79 10.77 24.05
N LEU A 664 -15.70 10.02 24.23
CA LEU A 664 -15.11 9.82 25.57
C LEU A 664 -14.57 11.13 26.17
N PRO A 665 -13.77 11.94 25.45
CA PRO A 665 -13.31 13.22 25.98
C PRO A 665 -14.45 14.18 26.31
N LEU A 666 -15.49 14.23 25.48
CA LEU A 666 -16.62 15.13 25.68
C LEU A 666 -17.47 14.71 26.87
N THR A 667 -17.70 13.41 27.08
CA THR A 667 -18.40 12.90 28.27
C THR A 667 -17.63 13.26 29.54
N LEU A 668 -16.31 13.12 29.53
CA LEU A 668 -15.48 13.52 30.66
C LEU A 668 -15.51 15.04 30.89
N TRP A 669 -15.39 15.84 29.83
CA TRP A 669 -15.49 17.29 29.91
C TRP A 669 -16.87 17.71 30.46
N LEU A 670 -17.96 17.14 29.95
CA LEU A 670 -19.31 17.41 30.43
C LEU A 670 -19.45 17.05 31.91
N ALA A 671 -18.92 15.91 32.33
CA ALA A 671 -18.92 15.50 33.73
C ALA A 671 -18.16 16.49 34.63
N THR A 672 -17.04 17.03 34.16
CA THR A 672 -16.32 18.09 34.91
C THR A 672 -17.12 19.38 35.00
N VAL A 673 -17.82 19.78 33.93
CA VAL A 673 -18.70 20.95 33.93
C VAL A 673 -19.84 20.76 34.93
N VAL A 674 -20.58 19.66 34.83
CA VAL A 674 -21.71 19.34 35.72
C VAL A 674 -21.27 19.19 37.18
N SER A 675 -20.16 18.49 37.43
CA SER A 675 -19.60 18.39 38.79
C SER A 675 -19.23 19.77 39.34
N SER A 676 -18.63 20.63 38.51
CA SER A 676 -18.30 22.00 38.91
C SER A 676 -19.54 22.84 39.21
N TRP A 677 -20.66 22.64 38.51
CA TRP A 677 -21.93 23.32 38.80
C TRP A 677 -22.47 22.84 40.14
N ARG A 678 -22.50 21.53 40.33
CA ARG A 678 -23.10 20.88 41.50
C ARG A 678 -22.33 21.15 42.80
N ARG A 679 -21.01 21.30 42.72
CA ARG A 679 -20.13 21.60 43.85
C ARG A 679 -19.91 23.09 44.10
N SER A 680 -20.41 23.98 43.23
CA SER A 680 -20.21 25.42 43.40
C SER A 680 -21.30 26.02 44.28
N GLU A 681 -20.88 26.76 45.31
CA GLU A 681 -21.79 27.52 46.19
C GLU A 681 -22.12 28.91 45.64
N LYS A 682 -21.41 29.36 44.59
CA LYS A 682 -21.57 30.71 44.03
C LYS A 682 -22.55 30.68 42.84
N PRO A 683 -23.48 31.66 42.75
CA PRO A 683 -24.30 31.83 41.57
C PRO A 683 -23.40 32.19 40.38
N ARG A 684 -23.42 31.36 39.33
CA ARG A 684 -22.60 31.57 38.15
C ARG A 684 -23.32 32.44 37.13
N GLN A 685 -22.56 33.31 36.45
CA GLN A 685 -23.07 34.21 35.41
C GLN A 685 -22.97 33.62 33.99
N TRP A 686 -22.11 32.63 33.77
CA TRP A 686 -21.87 32.00 32.45
C TRP A 686 -21.87 30.47 32.52
N PRO A 687 -22.45 29.75 31.53
CA PRO A 687 -22.63 28.30 31.55
C PRO A 687 -21.34 27.52 31.75
N VAL A 688 -20.23 28.01 31.20
CA VAL A 688 -18.90 27.40 31.33
C VAL A 688 -17.87 28.47 31.67
N THR A 689 -16.82 28.08 32.40
CA THR A 689 -15.69 28.98 32.67
C THR A 689 -14.83 29.16 31.42
N LEU A 690 -14.01 30.22 31.38
CA LEU A 690 -13.06 30.43 30.28
C LEU A 690 -12.12 29.21 30.10
N ILE A 691 -11.63 28.63 31.19
CA ILE A 691 -10.78 27.43 31.14
C ILE A 691 -11.54 26.25 30.54
N GLN A 692 -12.80 26.03 30.95
CA GLN A 692 -13.64 24.97 30.38
C GLN A 692 -13.89 25.17 28.88
N ALA A 693 -14.10 26.40 28.44
CA ALA A 693 -14.26 26.73 27.03
C ALA A 693 -12.96 26.51 26.23
N LEU A 694 -11.80 26.91 26.77
CA LEU A 694 -10.50 26.68 26.14
C LEU A 694 -10.18 25.18 26.01
N CYS A 695 -10.54 24.35 26.99
CA CYS A 695 -10.39 22.89 26.90
C CYS A 695 -11.30 22.25 25.83
N LEU A 696 -12.41 22.88 25.47
CA LEU A 696 -13.34 22.37 24.46
C LEU A 696 -12.86 22.71 23.02
N ALA A 697 -12.11 23.79 22.83
CA ALA A 697 -11.72 24.26 21.49
C ALA A 697 -10.97 23.21 20.64
N PRO A 698 -9.99 22.44 21.18
CA PRO A 698 -9.35 21.36 20.41
C PRO A 698 -10.31 20.23 20.05
N LEU A 699 -11.22 19.87 20.96
CA LEU A 699 -12.25 18.85 20.71
C LEU A 699 -13.23 19.30 19.62
N LEU A 700 -13.63 20.58 19.64
CA LEU A 700 -14.48 21.18 18.61
C LEU A 700 -13.79 21.16 17.24
N ALA A 701 -12.52 21.57 17.17
CA ALA A 701 -11.77 21.56 15.92
C ALA A 701 -11.61 20.13 15.35
N LEU A 702 -11.25 19.17 16.20
CA LEU A 702 -11.10 17.77 15.79
C LEU A 702 -12.43 17.14 15.38
N HIS A 703 -13.51 17.40 16.14
CA HIS A 703 -14.85 16.91 15.82
C HIS A 703 -15.37 17.51 14.51
N ALA A 704 -15.21 18.82 14.29
CA ALA A 704 -15.58 19.47 13.05
C ALA A 704 -14.82 18.87 11.85
N LEU A 705 -13.54 18.56 12.02
CA LEU A 705 -12.74 17.88 10.99
C LEU A 705 -13.27 16.47 10.69
N VAL A 706 -13.56 15.67 11.72
CA VAL A 706 -14.12 14.31 11.60
C VAL A 706 -15.47 14.35 10.89
N VAL A 707 -16.37 15.24 11.31
CA VAL A 707 -17.71 15.44 10.70
C VAL A 707 -17.57 15.91 9.25
N TYR A 708 -16.70 16.87 8.97
CA TYR A 708 -16.46 17.33 7.60
C TYR A 708 -15.94 16.18 6.71
N ARG A 709 -14.91 15.46 7.18
CA ARG A 709 -14.31 14.37 6.40
C ARG A 709 -15.27 13.21 6.16
N ILE A 710 -16.06 12.82 7.15
CA ILE A 710 -16.97 11.68 7.00
C ILE A 710 -18.29 12.13 6.40
N CYS A 711 -19.04 13.02 7.06
CA CYS A 711 -20.37 13.38 6.59
C CYS A 711 -20.31 14.14 5.26
N VAL A 712 -19.48 15.17 5.13
CA VAL A 712 -19.49 16.02 3.93
C VAL A 712 -18.72 15.40 2.77
N VAL A 713 -17.49 14.93 3.02
CA VAL A 713 -16.61 14.45 1.96
C VAL A 713 -16.95 13.00 1.55
N SER A 714 -17.19 12.10 2.50
CA SER A 714 -17.46 10.69 2.20
C SER A 714 -18.92 10.37 1.91
N TYR A 715 -19.88 11.07 2.51
CA TYR A 715 -21.30 10.67 2.46
C TYR A 715 -22.28 11.75 1.98
N ASP A 716 -21.75 12.90 1.53
CA ASP A 716 -22.50 14.10 1.13
C ASP A 716 -23.25 14.80 2.29
N TRP A 717 -23.55 16.09 2.08
CA TRP A 717 -24.18 16.95 3.08
C TRP A 717 -25.44 16.37 3.79
N PRO A 718 -26.31 15.53 3.17
CA PRO A 718 -27.46 14.96 3.88
C PRO A 718 -27.06 14.07 5.06
N ALA A 719 -25.87 13.47 5.02
CA ALA A 719 -25.36 12.68 6.15
C ALA A 719 -25.22 13.55 7.42
N LEU A 720 -25.05 14.87 7.29
CA LEU A 720 -25.11 15.75 8.46
C LEU A 720 -26.47 15.66 9.16
N LEU A 721 -27.58 15.54 8.44
CA LEU A 721 -28.92 15.50 9.03
C LEU A 721 -29.26 14.15 9.67
N PHE A 722 -28.83 13.05 9.03
CA PHE A 722 -29.22 11.70 9.41
C PHE A 722 -28.18 10.96 10.27
N SER A 723 -27.15 11.68 10.73
CA SER A 723 -26.11 11.18 11.63
C SER A 723 -26.06 11.97 12.95
N PRO A 724 -27.14 12.05 13.75
CA PRO A 724 -27.14 12.79 15.01
C PRO A 724 -25.99 12.39 15.95
N GLY A 725 -25.59 11.12 15.98
CA GLY A 725 -24.45 10.68 16.79
C GLY A 725 -23.07 11.00 16.23
N LEU A 726 -22.96 11.54 15.03
CA LEU A 726 -21.68 12.05 14.52
C LEU A 726 -21.75 13.57 14.46
N ALA A 727 -22.63 14.14 13.64
CA ALA A 727 -22.65 15.58 13.36
C ALA A 727 -23.23 16.44 14.49
N TRP A 728 -24.10 15.89 15.35
CA TRP A 728 -24.87 16.68 16.32
C TRP A 728 -24.34 16.57 17.75
N THR A 729 -23.28 15.78 17.99
CA THR A 729 -22.69 15.54 19.31
C THR A 729 -22.45 16.82 20.11
N LEU A 730 -21.78 17.81 19.50
CA LEU A 730 -21.48 19.09 20.15
C LEU A 730 -22.70 20.02 20.23
N PRO A 731 -23.52 20.22 19.16
CA PRO A 731 -24.78 20.94 19.26
C PRO A 731 -25.71 20.42 20.37
N LEU A 732 -25.88 19.10 20.47
CA LEU A 732 -26.69 18.45 21.51
C LEU A 732 -26.11 18.69 22.90
N THR A 733 -24.78 18.64 23.04
CA THR A 733 -24.13 18.96 24.32
C THR A 733 -24.33 20.42 24.73
N ALA A 734 -24.25 21.36 23.78
CA ALA A 734 -24.51 22.77 24.03
C ALA A 734 -25.97 23.03 24.42
N LEU A 735 -26.93 22.41 23.71
CA LEU A 735 -28.36 22.46 24.04
C LEU A 735 -28.65 21.86 25.41
N LEU A 736 -27.99 20.75 25.76
CA LEU A 736 -28.11 20.08 27.05
C LEU A 736 -27.64 20.98 28.20
N LEU A 737 -26.50 21.65 28.02
CA LEU A 737 -25.98 22.63 28.99
C LEU A 737 -26.90 23.85 29.10
N GLY A 738 -27.33 24.42 27.98
CA GLY A 738 -28.18 25.62 27.97
C GLY A 738 -29.55 25.39 28.63
N SER A 739 -30.19 24.26 28.33
CA SER A 739 -31.50 23.90 28.88
C SER A 739 -31.48 23.62 30.40
N ASN A 740 -30.35 23.18 30.94
CA ASN A 740 -30.20 22.82 32.35
C ASN A 740 -29.41 23.84 33.18
N TRP A 741 -29.01 24.96 32.56
CA TRP A 741 -28.19 25.97 33.22
C TRP A 741 -28.90 26.59 34.43
N CYS A 742 -30.11 27.11 34.22
CA CYS A 742 -30.87 27.81 35.24
C CYS A 742 -31.35 26.88 36.37
N SER A 743 -31.59 25.59 36.08
CA SER A 743 -32.06 24.62 37.08
C SER A 743 -30.94 24.21 38.04
N MET A 744 -29.72 23.98 37.54
CA MET A 744 -28.58 23.57 38.37
C MET A 744 -27.94 24.71 39.16
N ALA A 745 -28.07 25.96 38.70
CA ALA A 745 -27.61 27.14 39.45
C ALA A 745 -28.34 27.34 40.80
N ARG A 746 -29.40 26.56 41.09
CA ARG A 746 -30.23 26.69 42.30
C ARG A 746 -30.16 25.48 43.26
N GLN A 747 -29.37 24.45 42.97
CA GLN A 747 -29.30 23.22 43.79
C GLN A 747 -27.87 22.85 44.20
N PRO A 748 -27.26 23.56 45.17
CA PRO A 748 -26.01 23.09 45.78
C PRO A 748 -26.26 21.79 46.55
N ILE A 749 -25.24 20.92 46.62
CA ILE A 749 -25.26 19.74 47.49
C ILE A 749 -25.42 20.24 48.93
N LYS A 750 -26.58 20.01 49.57
CA LYS A 750 -26.65 20.06 51.02
C LYS A 750 -25.69 18.99 51.54
N GLN A 751 -24.56 19.42 52.13
CA GLN A 751 -23.76 18.51 52.96
C GLN A 751 -24.73 17.89 53.97
N LYS A 752 -24.84 16.56 53.96
CA LYS A 752 -25.38 15.87 55.13
C LYS A 752 -24.38 16.17 56.24
N GLU A 753 -24.75 17.05 57.16
CA GLU A 753 -24.14 17.07 58.48
C GLU A 753 -24.23 15.65 59.04
N THR A 754 -23.09 15.14 59.48
CA THR A 754 -22.88 13.81 60.06
C THR A 754 -23.74 13.56 61.27
#